data_AF-A6DTB4-F1
#
_entry.id   AF-A6DTB4-F1
#
_cell.length_a   1.000
_cell.length_b   1.000
_cell.length_c   1.000
_cell.angle_alpha   90.00
_cell.angle_beta   90.00
_cell.angle_gamma   90.00
#
_symmetry.space_group_name_H-M   'P 1'
#
loop_
_entity.id
_entity.type
_entity.pdbx_description
1 polymer ?
#
loop_
_entity_poly.entity_id
_entity_poly.type
_entity_poly.pdbx_seq_one_letter_code
_entity_poly.pdbx_strand_id
1 'polypeptide(L)'
;MSKTGILLIQLGSPASPAVPDVKSYLSEFLSDPRVVDQQNFAWKIILNCFILPSRSPKSAEAYAKIWEGDTFPLFRNTESFTAKLQEQIDDENILIEYSYILSKPNVPHQYGKLMAAGCETIRVIPLFPQYCEATTLSCKDMLEKGIAEHGKCKNIEFVEDFHNSPSYINNVARLISEDLATNPPEKLLFSFHGYPIRRVRGGDPYFAQCTETGHLIADQVTGIDKENILLTFQSKFGREPWLTPGTEETLIELAHKGIKNVAVTCPAFVVDNLETLEEVGIGLEEIFLEHGGESFRLIPCLNDDDQWVKNFGEEIAFQEPEKIPRLEHSPCEFPKAEEQGCCHASTQCETCPYKGLDKYPDGELSPKDRSVLKTMFLTLFVDLIGFSIIFPLFPGILAYYNEVEGEGTFFRTLMDMIHQIEATFGGTGNEHATMALFGGSLIFIYSFLQFLMAPVFGTISDRIGRRPILLFSIFGIALSYLIWFFSGSFFLLLISRLISGLMGSNITTATAAVADTTSEKTRSRGMAIIGIAFGLGFILGPAIGGLSAWAIDLSTVSNWKDYGVNPFSAPAAIAFVLSMINFFFVYKKFPETLPEEKRGKGEIHRTINPIKLFKVESYPGVSAVIFTNFIFLVAFGAAENMLTFLTDERLGYGPGKNGLLFVFIGFVLSMVQGGYVRRKAASVGEGVVTKKGLIILIPGLTLVALAGLWQSAFVLYLGLFFMAVGSAMVIPCLTALVSLYAPASDQGRVLGVYRSAGAFARTVGPILGGILYWKFTYLAPFFAAAAIIIIPLFMMKSIPDKKKAES
;
A
#
# COMPACT_ATOMS: atom_id res chain seq x y z
N MET A 1 -19.48 33.86 -46.74
CA MET A 1 -19.94 32.69 -45.97
C MET A 1 -19.63 32.95 -44.51
N SER A 2 -20.19 32.21 -43.55
CA SER A 2 -19.75 32.32 -42.15
C SER A 2 -18.32 31.81 -42.05
N LYS A 3 -17.42 32.57 -41.41
CA LYS A 3 -16.02 32.18 -41.27
C LYS A 3 -15.87 31.02 -40.28
N THR A 4 -15.12 29.99 -40.65
CA THR A 4 -14.87 28.79 -39.85
C THR A 4 -13.42 28.75 -39.40
N GLY A 5 -13.21 28.62 -38.09
CA GLY A 5 -11.90 28.38 -37.50
C GLY A 5 -11.69 26.89 -37.26
N ILE A 6 -10.52 26.36 -37.58
CA ILE A 6 -10.11 24.99 -37.24
C ILE A 6 -8.95 25.09 -36.26
N LEU A 7 -9.13 24.52 -35.07
CA LEU A 7 -8.13 24.52 -34.01
C LEU A 7 -7.61 23.09 -33.81
N LEU A 8 -6.39 22.85 -34.28
CA LEU A 8 -5.66 21.60 -34.04
C LEU A 8 -5.01 21.66 -32.66
N ILE A 9 -5.17 20.60 -31.86
CA ILE A 9 -4.62 20.57 -30.49
C ILE A 9 -3.69 19.37 -30.33
N GLN A 10 -2.46 19.62 -29.88
CA GLN A 10 -1.48 18.58 -29.53
C GLN A 10 -1.07 18.72 -28.04
N LEU A 11 -0.44 17.71 -27.46
CA LEU A 11 -0.01 17.74 -26.04
C LEU A 11 0.98 18.89 -25.78
N GLY A 12 2.00 18.99 -26.63
CA GLY A 12 3.12 19.92 -26.49
C GLY A 12 4.40 19.24 -26.01
N SER A 13 5.46 20.04 -25.90
CA SER A 13 6.80 19.67 -25.45
C SER A 13 7.37 20.78 -24.55
N PRO A 14 8.43 20.53 -23.77
CA PRO A 14 9.16 21.59 -23.07
C PRO A 14 9.72 22.62 -24.07
N ALA A 15 10.05 23.82 -23.59
CA ALA A 15 10.58 24.88 -24.46
C ALA A 15 12.00 24.58 -24.98
N SER A 16 12.79 23.83 -24.23
CA SER A 16 14.14 23.38 -24.58
C SER A 16 14.48 22.11 -23.79
N PRO A 17 15.57 21.39 -24.11
CA PRO A 17 16.03 20.26 -23.31
C PRO A 17 16.69 20.68 -21.98
N ALA A 18 16.70 21.98 -21.64
CA ALA A 18 17.23 22.44 -20.37
C ALA A 18 16.38 21.94 -19.20
N VAL A 19 17.04 21.48 -18.13
CA VAL A 19 16.39 20.95 -16.92
C VAL A 19 15.30 21.88 -16.35
N PRO A 20 15.48 23.22 -16.29
CA PRO A 20 14.42 24.13 -15.82
C PRO A 20 13.14 24.09 -16.67
N ASP A 21 13.27 24.03 -17.99
CA ASP A 21 12.12 24.03 -18.91
C ASP A 21 11.39 22.69 -18.86
N VAL A 22 12.14 21.58 -18.83
CA VAL A 22 11.59 20.23 -18.62
C VAL A 22 10.91 20.11 -17.26
N LYS A 23 11.48 20.72 -16.21
CA LYS A 23 10.85 20.77 -14.89
C LYS A 23 9.54 21.56 -14.91
N SER A 24 9.49 22.69 -15.62
CA SER A 24 8.26 23.48 -15.78
C SER A 24 7.18 22.67 -16.48
N TYR A 25 7.53 22.05 -17.61
CA TYR A 25 6.63 21.17 -18.37
C TYR A 25 6.10 20.00 -17.54
N LEU A 26 6.99 19.24 -16.88
CA LEU A 26 6.59 18.12 -16.02
C LEU A 26 5.74 18.56 -14.83
N SER A 27 6.00 19.75 -14.29
CA SER A 27 5.20 20.30 -13.19
C SER A 27 3.76 20.56 -13.63
N GLU A 28 3.57 21.10 -14.84
CA GLU A 28 2.24 21.34 -15.40
C GLU A 28 1.53 20.02 -15.72
N PHE A 29 2.21 19.13 -16.44
CA PHE A 29 1.70 17.80 -16.80
C PHE A 29 1.23 16.98 -15.59
N LEU A 30 2.06 16.88 -14.54
CA LEU A 30 1.77 16.08 -13.34
C LEU A 30 0.80 16.78 -12.37
N SER A 31 0.45 18.04 -12.64
CA SER A 31 -0.57 18.78 -11.89
C SER A 31 -1.96 18.69 -12.55
N ASP A 32 -2.07 18.08 -13.73
CA ASP A 32 -3.35 17.83 -14.38
C ASP A 32 -4.12 16.71 -13.64
N PRO A 33 -5.35 16.96 -13.14
CA PRO A 33 -6.18 15.93 -12.50
C PRO A 33 -6.57 14.79 -13.44
N ARG A 34 -6.61 15.01 -14.77
CA ARG A 34 -6.89 13.98 -15.77
C ARG A 34 -5.73 12.98 -15.88
N VAL A 35 -4.50 13.47 -15.71
CA VAL A 35 -3.27 12.66 -15.72
C VAL A 35 -3.04 12.00 -14.35
N VAL A 36 -3.12 12.77 -13.25
CA VAL A 36 -2.93 12.28 -11.87
C VAL A 36 -4.14 12.63 -11.01
N ASP A 37 -4.92 11.63 -10.60
CA ASP A 37 -6.13 11.87 -9.81
C ASP A 37 -5.90 12.48 -8.42
N GLN A 38 -4.78 12.17 -7.78
CA GLN A 38 -4.52 12.60 -6.41
C GLN A 38 -3.90 14.00 -6.37
N GLN A 39 -4.71 15.04 -6.55
CA GLN A 39 -4.23 16.43 -6.51
C GLN A 39 -4.21 17.06 -5.09
N ASN A 40 -4.02 16.26 -4.05
CA ASN A 40 -4.08 16.73 -2.66
C ASN A 40 -2.78 17.43 -2.19
N PHE A 41 -2.81 18.04 -1.01
CA PHE A 41 -1.65 18.74 -0.45
C PHE A 41 -0.40 17.84 -0.32
N ALA A 42 -0.59 16.56 0.03
CA ALA A 42 0.51 15.62 0.12
C ALA A 42 1.15 15.34 -1.26
N TRP A 43 0.34 15.28 -2.33
CA TRP A 43 0.86 15.18 -3.70
C TRP A 43 1.71 16.38 -4.08
N LYS A 44 1.28 17.60 -3.77
CA LYS A 44 2.08 18.80 -4.06
C LYS A 44 3.47 18.74 -3.40
N ILE A 45 3.55 18.21 -2.17
CA ILE A 45 4.85 17.96 -1.51
C ILE A 45 5.64 16.88 -2.23
N ILE A 46 5.01 15.73 -2.56
CA ILE A 46 5.68 14.62 -3.26
C ILE A 46 6.22 15.08 -4.62
N LEU A 47 5.39 15.78 -5.39
CA LEU A 47 5.71 16.31 -6.71
C LEU A 47 6.92 17.25 -6.63
N ASN A 48 6.83 18.29 -5.79
CA ASN A 48 7.84 19.35 -5.76
C ASN A 48 9.13 18.96 -5.02
N CYS A 49 9.05 18.13 -3.98
CA CYS A 49 10.21 17.79 -3.15
C CYS A 49 10.92 16.50 -3.58
N PHE A 50 10.25 15.58 -4.29
CA PHE A 50 10.81 14.27 -4.62
C PHE A 50 10.77 13.97 -6.12
N ILE A 51 9.62 14.11 -6.77
CA ILE A 51 9.46 13.71 -8.18
C ILE A 51 10.20 14.67 -9.11
N LEU A 52 9.90 15.98 -9.07
CA LEU A 52 10.53 16.96 -9.96
C LEU A 52 12.06 17.00 -9.78
N PRO A 53 12.64 17.07 -8.57
CA PRO A 53 14.09 17.07 -8.41
C PRO A 53 14.77 15.80 -8.94
N SER A 54 14.12 14.64 -8.83
CA SER A 54 14.70 13.37 -9.28
C SER A 54 14.45 13.06 -10.75
N ARG A 55 13.30 13.47 -11.32
CA ARG A 55 12.86 13.08 -12.67
C ARG A 55 13.25 14.09 -13.73
N SER A 56 13.22 15.38 -13.44
CA SER A 56 13.49 16.42 -14.43
C SER A 56 14.86 16.30 -15.11
N PRO A 57 15.98 15.97 -14.41
CA PRO A 57 17.26 15.78 -15.08
C PRO A 57 17.26 14.60 -16.05
N LYS A 58 16.66 13.46 -15.67
CA LYS A 58 16.59 12.27 -16.51
C LYS A 58 15.73 12.49 -17.76
N SER A 59 14.57 13.14 -17.59
CA SER A 59 13.73 13.50 -18.73
C SER A 59 14.41 14.53 -19.63
N ALA A 60 15.21 15.44 -19.08
CA ALA A 60 15.98 16.40 -19.88
C ALA A 60 17.04 15.71 -20.74
N GLU A 61 17.71 14.68 -20.23
CA GLU A 61 18.63 13.85 -21.03
C GLU A 61 17.91 13.17 -22.19
N ALA A 62 16.70 12.63 -21.96
CA ALA A 62 15.88 12.04 -23.02
C ALA A 62 15.47 13.09 -24.08
N TYR A 63 14.94 14.24 -23.66
CA TYR A 63 14.63 15.34 -24.58
C TYR A 63 15.86 15.83 -25.36
N ALA A 64 17.05 15.84 -24.75
CA ALA A 64 18.27 16.26 -25.43
C ALA A 64 18.63 15.33 -26.60
N LYS A 65 18.28 14.04 -26.55
CA LYS A 65 18.53 13.09 -27.65
C LYS A 65 17.72 13.38 -28.91
N ILE A 66 16.57 14.04 -28.78
CA ILE A 66 15.64 14.33 -29.87
C ILE A 66 15.57 15.82 -30.23
N TRP A 67 16.51 16.62 -29.75
CA TRP A 67 16.57 18.06 -30.00
C TRP A 67 17.19 18.35 -31.37
N GLU A 68 16.49 19.05 -32.25
CA GLU A 68 16.96 19.35 -33.62
C GLU A 68 17.84 20.62 -33.68
N GLY A 69 18.11 21.27 -32.54
CA GLY A 69 19.00 22.42 -32.42
C GLY A 69 18.28 23.68 -31.94
N ASP A 70 17.10 23.96 -32.51
CA ASP A 70 16.25 25.10 -32.18
C ASP A 70 14.81 24.71 -31.78
N THR A 71 14.35 23.52 -32.18
CA THR A 71 13.00 23.03 -31.88
C THR A 71 12.95 21.50 -31.67
N PHE A 72 11.79 21.02 -31.21
CA PHE A 72 11.48 19.59 -31.13
C PHE A 72 10.70 19.14 -32.39
N PRO A 73 10.87 17.88 -32.84
CA PRO A 73 10.12 17.32 -33.97
C PRO A 73 8.60 17.50 -33.84
N LEU A 74 8.06 17.37 -32.62
CA LEU A 74 6.64 17.60 -32.35
C LEU A 74 6.18 18.99 -32.78
N PHE A 75 6.96 20.03 -32.49
CA PHE A 75 6.62 21.40 -32.86
C PHE A 75 6.76 21.59 -34.37
N ARG A 76 7.93 21.29 -34.93
CA ARG A 76 8.21 21.44 -36.38
C ARG A 76 7.17 20.74 -37.25
N ASN A 77 6.86 19.48 -36.94
CA ASN A 77 5.93 18.69 -37.75
C ASN A 77 4.48 19.16 -37.57
N THR A 78 4.07 19.60 -36.37
CA THR A 78 2.72 20.18 -36.16
C THR A 78 2.56 21.50 -36.91
N GLU A 79 3.58 22.35 -36.89
CA GLU A 79 3.60 23.64 -37.60
C GLU A 79 3.57 23.44 -39.12
N SER A 80 4.43 22.55 -39.63
CA SER A 80 4.47 22.17 -41.05
C SER A 80 3.15 21.56 -41.51
N PHE A 81 2.61 20.60 -40.75
CA PHE A 81 1.30 19.98 -41.03
C PHE A 81 0.19 21.03 -41.12
N THR A 82 0.16 21.99 -40.19
CA THR A 82 -0.86 23.05 -40.18
C THR A 82 -0.70 24.00 -41.36
N ALA A 83 0.54 24.38 -41.70
CA ALA A 83 0.82 25.24 -42.84
C ALA A 83 0.40 24.57 -44.16
N LYS A 84 0.79 23.31 -44.38
CA LYS A 84 0.38 22.53 -45.55
C LYS A 84 -1.14 22.37 -45.62
N LEU A 85 -1.80 22.13 -44.49
CA LEU A 85 -3.26 22.01 -44.46
C LEU A 85 -3.95 23.32 -44.83
N GLN A 86 -3.42 24.46 -44.40
CA GLN A 86 -3.93 25.79 -44.77
C GLN A 86 -3.69 26.08 -46.27
N GLU A 87 -2.54 25.69 -46.83
CA GLU A 87 -2.23 25.86 -48.26
C GLU A 87 -3.10 25.00 -49.18
N GLN A 88 -3.57 23.85 -48.71
CA GLN A 88 -4.44 22.97 -49.50
C GLN A 88 -5.87 23.51 -49.69
N ILE A 89 -6.29 24.51 -48.90
CA ILE A 89 -7.62 25.11 -49.01
C ILE A 89 -7.54 26.45 -49.74
N ASP A 90 -8.24 26.56 -50.87
CA ASP A 90 -8.50 27.82 -51.55
C ASP A 90 -9.84 28.44 -51.07
N ASP A 91 -9.98 28.68 -49.76
CA ASP A 91 -11.15 29.34 -49.15
C ASP A 91 -10.73 30.32 -48.05
N GLU A 92 -10.85 31.62 -48.35
CA GLU A 92 -10.55 32.72 -47.41
C GLU A 92 -11.45 32.72 -46.16
N ASN A 93 -12.55 31.96 -46.15
CA ASN A 93 -13.43 31.81 -45.00
C ASN A 93 -12.95 30.72 -44.01
N ILE A 94 -11.88 29.98 -44.31
CA ILE A 94 -11.33 28.95 -43.41
C ILE A 94 -9.98 29.43 -42.85
N LEU A 95 -9.89 29.48 -41.53
CA LEU A 95 -8.67 29.82 -40.81
C LEU A 95 -8.24 28.64 -39.94
N ILE A 96 -7.05 28.11 -40.16
CA ILE A 96 -6.50 26.99 -39.40
C ILE A 96 -5.42 27.48 -38.45
N GLU A 97 -5.53 27.08 -37.19
CA GLU A 97 -4.56 27.36 -36.14
C GLU A 97 -4.22 26.08 -35.40
N TYR A 98 -3.00 26.00 -34.88
CA TYR A 98 -2.56 24.93 -33.98
C TYR A 98 -2.38 25.47 -32.56
N SER A 99 -2.46 24.59 -31.58
CA SER A 99 -2.24 24.91 -30.17
C SER A 99 -1.76 23.70 -29.38
N TYR A 100 -1.24 23.95 -28.19
CA TYR A 100 -0.79 22.91 -27.27
C TYR A 100 -1.51 22.98 -25.93
N ILE A 101 -1.66 21.82 -25.28
CA ILE A 101 -2.21 21.73 -23.92
C ILE A 101 -1.20 22.30 -22.91
N LEU A 102 0.08 21.93 -23.05
CA LEU A 102 1.15 22.17 -22.07
C LEU A 102 2.25 23.12 -22.57
N SER A 103 2.06 23.72 -23.75
CA SER A 103 3.06 24.57 -24.40
C SER A 103 2.40 25.80 -25.04
N LYS A 104 3.23 26.73 -25.53
CA LYS A 104 2.77 27.89 -26.29
C LYS A 104 2.90 27.62 -27.80
N PRO A 105 1.97 28.12 -28.64
CA PRO A 105 0.75 28.83 -28.26
C PRO A 105 -0.27 27.88 -27.62
N ASN A 106 -0.94 28.32 -26.54
CA ASN A 106 -1.87 27.48 -25.79
C ASN A 106 -3.30 27.57 -26.35
N VAL A 107 -4.15 26.59 -25.98
CA VAL A 107 -5.53 26.49 -26.47
C VAL A 107 -6.34 27.77 -26.22
N PRO A 108 -6.35 28.39 -25.02
CA PRO A 108 -7.11 29.63 -24.78
C PRO A 108 -6.70 30.78 -25.70
N HIS A 109 -5.40 30.98 -25.89
CA HIS A 109 -4.87 32.05 -26.73
C HIS A 109 -5.31 31.89 -28.19
N GLN A 110 -5.19 30.68 -28.73
CA GLN A 110 -5.51 30.42 -30.13
C GLN A 110 -7.02 30.41 -30.39
N TYR A 111 -7.81 29.95 -29.41
CA TYR A 111 -9.25 30.14 -29.43
C TYR A 111 -9.62 31.64 -29.51
N GLY A 112 -8.98 32.48 -28.69
CA GLY A 112 -9.15 33.93 -28.72
C GLY A 112 -8.78 34.56 -30.08
N LYS A 113 -7.72 34.07 -30.72
CA LYS A 113 -7.31 34.50 -32.07
C LYS A 113 -8.38 34.18 -33.12
N LEU A 114 -8.96 32.97 -33.10
CA LEU A 114 -10.06 32.59 -34.00
C LEU A 114 -11.32 33.44 -33.76
N MET A 115 -11.65 33.72 -32.50
CA MET A 115 -12.76 34.61 -32.13
C MET A 115 -12.53 36.04 -32.64
N ALA A 116 -11.34 36.60 -32.43
CA ALA A 116 -10.97 37.93 -32.92
C ALA A 116 -10.98 38.02 -34.46
N ALA A 117 -10.69 36.92 -35.14
CA ALA A 117 -10.75 36.82 -36.59
C ALA A 117 -12.18 36.76 -37.16
N GLY A 118 -13.21 36.74 -36.30
CA GLY A 118 -14.63 36.74 -36.68
C GLY A 118 -15.20 35.35 -37.02
N CYS A 119 -14.60 34.27 -36.51
CA CYS A 119 -15.11 32.92 -36.76
C CYS A 119 -16.46 32.68 -36.05
N GLU A 120 -17.49 32.31 -36.79
CA GLU A 120 -18.81 31.94 -36.25
C GLU A 120 -18.92 30.45 -35.90
N THR A 121 -18.09 29.62 -36.54
CA THR A 121 -17.93 28.20 -36.22
C THR A 121 -16.47 27.94 -35.86
N ILE A 122 -16.20 27.27 -34.75
CA ILE A 122 -14.86 26.80 -34.40
C ILE A 122 -14.90 25.28 -34.26
N ARG A 123 -14.18 24.58 -35.14
CA ARG A 123 -13.96 23.14 -35.07
C ARG A 123 -12.67 22.85 -34.34
N VAL A 124 -12.74 22.01 -33.31
CA VAL A 124 -11.61 21.66 -32.45
C VAL A 124 -11.27 20.20 -32.67
N ILE A 125 -10.03 19.95 -33.07
CA ILE A 125 -9.55 18.62 -33.45
C ILE A 125 -8.30 18.30 -32.63
N PRO A 126 -8.43 17.55 -31.53
CA PRO A 126 -7.30 16.95 -30.86
C PRO A 126 -6.57 16.02 -31.83
N LEU A 127 -5.26 16.19 -32.02
CA LEU A 127 -4.42 15.34 -32.85
C LEU A 127 -4.04 14.03 -32.12
N PHE A 128 -5.03 13.43 -31.46
CA PHE A 128 -5.00 12.11 -30.84
C PHE A 128 -6.09 11.27 -31.53
N PRO A 129 -5.74 10.26 -32.34
CA PRO A 129 -6.74 9.52 -33.10
C PRO A 129 -7.75 8.83 -32.17
N GLN A 130 -7.27 8.19 -31.10
CA GLN A 130 -8.08 7.53 -30.08
C GLN A 130 -8.42 8.50 -28.94
N TYR A 131 -9.68 8.50 -28.54
CA TYR A 131 -10.15 9.17 -27.34
C TYR A 131 -9.46 8.59 -26.09
N CYS A 132 -8.97 9.47 -25.24
CA CYS A 132 -8.51 9.14 -23.89
C CYS A 132 -8.81 10.31 -22.93
N GLU A 133 -9.30 10.02 -21.72
CA GLU A 133 -9.60 11.05 -20.71
C GLU A 133 -8.37 11.93 -20.40
N ALA A 134 -7.17 11.34 -20.41
CA ALA A 134 -5.94 12.05 -20.08
C ALA A 134 -5.47 13.03 -21.18
N THR A 135 -5.98 12.92 -22.41
CA THR A 135 -5.59 13.76 -23.54
C THR A 135 -6.79 14.54 -24.09
N THR A 136 -7.76 13.86 -24.69
CA THR A 136 -8.93 14.45 -25.34
C THR A 136 -9.77 15.28 -24.36
N LEU A 137 -10.00 14.79 -23.14
CA LEU A 137 -10.77 15.54 -22.16
C LEU A 137 -9.96 16.70 -21.54
N SER A 138 -8.63 16.57 -21.45
CA SER A 138 -7.75 17.70 -21.09
C SER A 138 -7.80 18.81 -22.15
N CYS A 139 -7.89 18.47 -23.45
CA CYS A 139 -8.16 19.45 -24.52
C CYS A 139 -9.48 20.19 -24.29
N LYS A 140 -10.54 19.48 -23.91
CA LYS A 140 -11.85 20.07 -23.63
C LYS A 140 -11.80 20.99 -22.42
N ASP A 141 -11.13 20.59 -21.34
CA ASP A 141 -10.93 21.43 -20.15
C ASP A 141 -10.18 22.74 -20.52
N MET A 142 -9.20 22.69 -21.42
CA MET A 142 -8.48 23.87 -21.91
C MET A 142 -9.30 24.74 -22.87
N LEU A 143 -10.14 24.13 -23.71
CA LEU A 143 -11.10 24.84 -24.56
C LEU A 143 -12.13 25.59 -23.71
N GLU A 144 -12.63 24.98 -22.64
CA GLU A 144 -13.56 25.63 -21.70
C GLU A 144 -12.95 26.87 -21.05
N LYS A 145 -11.64 26.84 -20.73
CA LYS A 145 -10.91 28.04 -20.28
C LYS A 145 -10.89 29.12 -21.37
N GLY A 146 -10.61 28.76 -22.63
CA GLY A 146 -10.66 29.69 -23.76
C GLY A 146 -12.04 30.33 -23.95
N ILE A 147 -13.11 29.55 -23.84
CA ILE A 147 -14.50 30.02 -23.90
C ILE A 147 -14.80 30.99 -22.74
N ALA A 148 -14.33 30.69 -21.54
CA ALA A 148 -14.52 31.55 -20.38
C ALA A 148 -13.79 32.90 -20.53
N GLU A 149 -12.61 32.92 -21.16
CA GLU A 149 -11.78 34.11 -21.34
C GLU A 149 -12.24 34.99 -22.52
N HIS A 150 -12.65 34.39 -23.63
CA HIS A 150 -12.92 35.09 -24.90
C HIS A 150 -14.38 35.09 -25.34
N GLY A 151 -15.26 34.42 -24.59
CA GLY A 151 -16.68 34.27 -24.91
C GLY A 151 -16.94 33.07 -25.83
N LYS A 152 -18.19 32.59 -25.81
CA LYS A 152 -18.59 31.40 -26.57
C LYS A 152 -18.86 31.73 -28.04
N CYS A 153 -18.14 31.08 -28.95
CA CYS A 153 -18.44 31.05 -30.38
C CYS A 153 -19.86 30.51 -30.64
N LYS A 154 -20.49 30.93 -31.75
CA LYS A 154 -21.88 30.57 -32.07
C LYS A 154 -22.04 29.07 -32.28
N ASN A 155 -21.11 28.44 -32.98
CA ASN A 155 -21.03 26.98 -33.12
C ASN A 155 -19.65 26.47 -32.73
N ILE A 156 -19.58 25.43 -31.91
CA ILE A 156 -18.33 24.76 -31.53
C ILE A 156 -18.50 23.29 -31.81
N GLU A 157 -17.65 22.76 -32.67
CA GLU A 157 -17.67 21.36 -33.10
C GLU A 157 -16.41 20.69 -32.57
N PHE A 158 -16.56 19.71 -31.69
CA PHE A 158 -15.42 19.02 -31.09
C PHE A 158 -15.34 17.61 -31.66
N VAL A 159 -14.21 17.26 -32.28
CA VAL A 159 -13.95 15.89 -32.76
C VAL A 159 -13.42 15.07 -31.60
N GLU A 160 -14.20 14.10 -31.12
CA GLU A 160 -13.83 13.28 -29.96
C GLU A 160 -12.75 12.25 -30.30
N ASP A 161 -12.81 11.69 -31.52
CA ASP A 161 -11.87 10.70 -32.05
C ASP A 161 -11.97 10.66 -33.58
N PHE A 162 -10.94 10.13 -34.23
CA PHE A 162 -10.94 9.79 -35.66
C PHE A 162 -10.19 8.47 -35.93
N HIS A 163 -10.05 7.63 -34.89
CA HIS A 163 -9.20 6.45 -34.85
C HIS A 163 -9.53 5.38 -35.90
N ASN A 164 -10.78 5.34 -36.40
CA ASN A 164 -11.27 4.42 -37.42
C ASN A 164 -11.70 5.12 -38.71
N SER A 165 -11.24 6.36 -38.94
CA SER A 165 -11.48 7.06 -40.21
C SER A 165 -10.67 6.44 -41.36
N PRO A 166 -11.22 6.32 -42.58
CA PRO A 166 -10.48 5.83 -43.75
C PRO A 166 -9.21 6.63 -44.01
N SER A 167 -9.30 7.96 -43.99
CA SER A 167 -8.14 8.85 -44.09
C SER A 167 -7.02 8.46 -43.12
N TYR A 168 -7.31 8.26 -41.84
CA TYR A 168 -6.27 7.91 -40.88
C TYR A 168 -5.70 6.51 -41.11
N ILE A 169 -6.57 5.50 -41.17
CA ILE A 169 -6.15 4.10 -41.31
C ILE A 169 -5.36 3.87 -42.59
N ASN A 170 -5.86 4.36 -43.73
CA ASN A 170 -5.28 4.10 -45.04
C ASN A 170 -3.89 4.73 -45.15
N ASN A 171 -3.67 5.93 -44.60
CA ASN A 171 -2.36 6.58 -44.65
C ASN A 171 -1.34 5.92 -43.72
N VAL A 172 -1.75 5.47 -42.53
CA VAL A 172 -0.86 4.70 -41.64
C VAL A 172 -0.49 3.36 -42.28
N ALA A 173 -1.47 2.62 -42.81
CA ALA A 173 -1.23 1.35 -43.48
C ALA A 173 -0.37 1.50 -44.75
N ARG A 174 -0.56 2.59 -45.52
CA ARG A 174 0.29 2.94 -46.66
C ARG A 174 1.73 3.16 -46.25
N LEU A 175 1.97 4.03 -45.27
CA LEU A 175 3.32 4.38 -44.81
C LEU A 175 4.06 3.15 -44.28
N ILE A 176 3.37 2.30 -43.50
CA ILE A 176 3.91 1.02 -43.07
C ILE A 176 4.23 0.13 -44.28
N SER A 177 3.31 -0.03 -45.24
CA SER A 177 3.51 -0.91 -46.39
C SER A 177 4.68 -0.47 -47.28
N GLU A 178 4.84 0.83 -47.53
CA GLU A 178 5.95 1.40 -48.32
C GLU A 178 7.31 1.10 -47.66
N ASP A 179 7.35 1.21 -46.35
CA ASP A 179 8.51 0.95 -45.54
C ASP A 179 8.87 -0.56 -45.49
N LEU A 180 7.86 -1.43 -45.28
CA LEU A 180 8.03 -2.89 -45.28
C LEU A 180 8.47 -3.42 -46.65
N ALA A 181 8.04 -2.79 -47.75
CA ALA A 181 8.44 -3.17 -49.11
C ALA A 181 9.96 -3.05 -49.33
N THR A 182 10.62 -2.13 -48.61
CA THR A 182 12.07 -1.94 -48.68
C THR A 182 12.80 -2.73 -47.60
N ASN A 183 12.23 -2.86 -46.40
CA ASN A 183 12.88 -3.43 -45.24
C ASN A 183 11.94 -4.36 -44.45
N PRO A 184 11.71 -5.61 -44.93
CA PRO A 184 10.76 -6.53 -44.30
C PRO A 184 11.30 -7.06 -42.95
N PRO A 185 10.55 -6.91 -41.84
CA PRO A 185 10.89 -7.45 -40.53
C PRO A 185 10.32 -8.87 -40.34
N GLU A 186 10.79 -9.60 -39.32
CA GLU A 186 10.17 -10.86 -38.90
C GLU A 186 8.88 -10.62 -38.09
N LYS A 187 8.83 -9.54 -37.32
CA LYS A 187 7.66 -9.10 -36.57
C LYS A 187 7.45 -7.59 -36.68
N LEU A 188 6.18 -7.18 -36.77
CA LEU A 188 5.75 -5.79 -36.73
C LEU A 188 4.96 -5.55 -35.44
N LEU A 189 5.35 -4.56 -34.65
CA LEU A 189 4.64 -4.21 -33.42
C LEU A 189 3.92 -2.86 -33.59
N PHE A 190 2.62 -2.84 -33.28
CA PHE A 190 1.82 -1.65 -33.05
C PHE A 190 1.89 -1.29 -31.57
N SER A 191 2.74 -0.33 -31.24
CA SER A 191 2.98 0.11 -29.87
C SER A 191 2.10 1.33 -29.56
N PHE A 192 1.03 1.11 -28.78
CA PHE A 192 0.18 2.19 -28.28
C PHE A 192 0.69 2.68 -26.93
N HIS A 193 0.48 3.94 -26.56
CA HIS A 193 0.82 4.40 -25.21
C HIS A 193 -0.03 3.63 -24.18
N GLY A 194 0.59 3.13 -23.12
CA GLY A 194 -0.11 2.39 -22.07
C GLY A 194 -1.10 3.25 -21.30
N TYR A 195 -2.08 2.61 -20.67
CA TYR A 195 -3.10 3.30 -19.88
C TYR A 195 -3.47 2.47 -18.62
N PRO A 196 -3.75 3.10 -17.46
CA PRO A 196 -4.12 2.36 -16.27
C PRO A 196 -5.43 1.58 -16.46
N ILE A 197 -5.42 0.28 -16.15
CA ILE A 197 -6.60 -0.60 -16.32
C ILE A 197 -7.83 -0.05 -15.58
N ARG A 198 -7.63 0.63 -14.45
CA ARG A 198 -8.73 1.22 -13.67
C ARG A 198 -9.52 2.29 -14.44
N ARG A 199 -8.89 3.01 -15.37
CA ARG A 199 -9.54 4.06 -16.18
C ARG A 199 -10.37 3.44 -17.30
N VAL A 200 -9.82 2.43 -17.97
CA VAL A 200 -10.55 1.58 -18.93
C VAL A 200 -11.77 0.94 -18.26
N ARG A 201 -11.59 0.38 -17.04
CA ARG A 201 -12.71 -0.13 -16.22
C ARG A 201 -13.69 0.95 -15.78
N GLY A 202 -13.26 2.22 -15.77
CA GLY A 202 -14.11 3.39 -15.50
C GLY A 202 -14.97 3.81 -16.68
N GLY A 203 -14.85 3.15 -17.84
CA GLY A 203 -15.63 3.42 -19.05
C GLY A 203 -14.86 4.18 -20.14
N ASP A 204 -13.56 4.40 -19.98
CA ASP A 204 -12.76 5.03 -21.02
C ASP A 204 -12.60 4.09 -22.25
N PRO A 205 -12.94 4.53 -23.47
CA PRO A 205 -12.95 3.69 -24.68
C PRO A 205 -11.55 3.44 -25.26
N TYR A 206 -10.49 4.06 -24.73
CA TYR A 206 -9.15 4.05 -25.33
C TYR A 206 -8.66 2.66 -25.72
N PHE A 207 -8.81 1.66 -24.85
CA PHE A 207 -8.39 0.28 -25.16
C PHE A 207 -9.13 -0.28 -26.38
N ALA A 208 -10.45 -0.14 -26.43
CA ALA A 208 -11.25 -0.63 -27.54
C ALA A 208 -10.85 0.06 -28.85
N GLN A 209 -10.64 1.38 -28.82
CA GLN A 209 -10.23 2.15 -29.98
C GLN A 209 -8.82 1.82 -30.45
N CYS A 210 -7.84 1.62 -29.55
CA CYS A 210 -6.50 1.16 -29.93
C CYS A 210 -6.55 -0.21 -30.62
N THR A 211 -7.33 -1.14 -30.05
CA THR A 211 -7.52 -2.47 -30.62
C THR A 211 -8.19 -2.39 -31.99
N GLU A 212 -9.25 -1.62 -32.14
CA GLU A 212 -9.93 -1.39 -33.44
C GLU A 212 -8.99 -0.77 -34.47
N THR A 213 -8.24 0.29 -34.12
CA THR A 213 -7.23 0.90 -34.99
C THR A 213 -6.19 -0.13 -35.44
N GLY A 214 -5.66 -0.93 -34.50
CA GLY A 214 -4.68 -1.96 -34.81
C GLY A 214 -5.21 -3.00 -35.80
N HIS A 215 -6.46 -3.44 -35.64
CA HIS A 215 -7.11 -4.34 -36.59
C HIS A 215 -7.23 -3.73 -37.99
N LEU A 216 -7.78 -2.52 -38.07
CA LEU A 216 -8.03 -1.84 -39.34
C LEU A 216 -6.74 -1.57 -40.12
N ILE A 217 -5.65 -1.22 -39.42
CA ILE A 217 -4.32 -1.08 -40.03
C ILE A 217 -3.80 -2.46 -40.47
N ALA A 218 -3.83 -3.47 -39.60
CA ALA A 218 -3.35 -4.82 -39.93
C ALA A 218 -4.09 -5.45 -41.13
N ASP A 219 -5.36 -5.09 -41.34
CA ASP A 219 -6.16 -5.56 -42.46
C ASP A 219 -5.73 -4.97 -43.80
N GLN A 220 -5.09 -3.81 -43.80
CA GLN A 220 -4.68 -3.08 -45.00
C GLN A 220 -3.17 -3.11 -45.27
N VAL A 221 -2.35 -3.37 -44.25
CA VAL A 221 -0.90 -3.44 -44.39
C VAL A 221 -0.52 -4.60 -45.31
N THR A 222 0.41 -4.33 -46.22
CA THR A 222 0.99 -5.31 -47.13
C THR A 222 2.48 -5.47 -46.86
N GLY A 223 3.07 -6.60 -47.27
CA GLY A 223 4.49 -6.90 -47.05
C GLY A 223 4.81 -7.66 -45.76
N ILE A 224 3.81 -8.03 -44.97
CA ILE A 224 3.95 -8.93 -43.81
C ILE A 224 2.67 -9.74 -43.58
N ASP A 225 2.80 -10.98 -43.11
CA ASP A 225 1.66 -11.80 -42.71
C ASP A 225 1.02 -11.29 -41.41
N LYS A 226 -0.31 -11.34 -41.32
CA LYS A 226 -1.06 -10.83 -40.15
C LYS A 226 -0.65 -11.48 -38.82
N GLU A 227 -0.26 -12.76 -38.83
CA GLU A 227 0.22 -13.49 -37.65
C GLU A 227 1.57 -12.96 -37.10
N ASN A 228 2.27 -12.16 -37.90
CA ASN A 228 3.52 -11.50 -37.52
C ASN A 228 3.32 -10.06 -37.05
N ILE A 229 2.07 -9.58 -36.99
CA ILE A 229 1.70 -8.28 -36.45
C ILE A 229 1.23 -8.46 -35.00
N LEU A 230 1.79 -7.69 -34.08
CA LEU A 230 1.49 -7.71 -32.66
C LEU A 230 1.01 -6.34 -32.19
N LEU A 231 0.02 -6.30 -31.29
CA LEU A 231 -0.43 -5.08 -30.64
C LEU A 231 0.06 -5.07 -29.20
N THR A 232 0.77 -4.01 -28.81
CA THR A 232 1.40 -3.87 -27.50
C THR A 232 1.21 -2.46 -26.92
N PHE A 233 1.50 -2.31 -25.63
CA PHE A 233 1.37 -1.04 -24.91
C PHE A 233 2.69 -0.61 -24.24
N GLN A 234 3.17 0.60 -24.51
CA GLN A 234 4.42 1.18 -23.96
C GLN A 234 4.19 2.07 -22.73
N SER A 235 5.25 2.72 -22.24
CA SER A 235 5.20 3.81 -21.24
C SER A 235 4.45 3.46 -19.94
N LYS A 236 4.67 2.26 -19.38
CA LYS A 236 4.04 1.86 -18.10
C LYS A 236 4.62 2.66 -16.93
N PHE A 237 3.78 3.41 -16.22
CA PHE A 237 4.21 4.25 -15.11
C PHE A 237 3.68 3.82 -13.73
N GLY A 238 4.61 3.56 -12.80
CA GLY A 238 4.28 3.28 -11.40
C GLY A 238 4.00 1.80 -11.12
N ARG A 239 3.29 1.52 -10.02
CA ARG A 239 3.02 0.16 -9.55
C ARG A 239 1.60 -0.33 -9.81
N GLU A 240 0.72 0.58 -10.22
CA GLU A 240 -0.63 0.18 -10.56
C GLU A 240 -0.64 -0.68 -11.84
N PRO A 241 -1.72 -1.39 -12.13
CA PRO A 241 -1.82 -2.25 -13.32
C PRO A 241 -2.11 -1.43 -14.59
N TRP A 242 -1.35 -1.71 -15.65
CA TRP A 242 -1.47 -1.07 -16.96
C TRP A 242 -1.90 -2.08 -18.01
N LEU A 243 -2.38 -1.57 -19.15
CA LEU A 243 -2.72 -2.39 -20.32
C LEU A 243 -1.54 -3.30 -20.74
N THR A 244 -1.91 -4.47 -21.23
CA THR A 244 -0.98 -5.54 -21.65
C THR A 244 -1.41 -6.15 -22.98
N PRO A 245 -0.51 -6.79 -23.76
CA PRO A 245 0.91 -7.02 -23.49
C PRO A 245 1.72 -5.72 -23.55
N GLY A 246 2.80 -5.62 -22.75
CA GLY A 246 3.66 -4.44 -22.82
C GLY A 246 4.72 -4.56 -23.90
N THR A 247 5.06 -3.45 -24.55
CA THR A 247 5.98 -3.45 -25.71
C THR A 247 7.38 -3.93 -25.30
N GLU A 248 7.92 -3.42 -24.19
CA GLU A 248 9.24 -3.84 -23.67
C GLU A 248 9.29 -5.34 -23.37
N GLU A 249 8.32 -5.86 -22.60
CA GLU A 249 8.32 -7.28 -22.23
C GLU A 249 8.14 -8.18 -23.46
N THR A 250 7.34 -7.74 -24.44
CA THR A 250 7.13 -8.47 -25.69
C THR A 250 8.42 -8.54 -26.50
N LEU A 251 9.17 -7.43 -26.62
CA LEU A 251 10.45 -7.40 -27.35
C LEU A 251 11.49 -8.31 -26.72
N ILE A 252 11.60 -8.31 -25.38
CA ILE A 252 12.49 -9.24 -24.65
C ILE A 252 12.10 -10.69 -24.93
N GLU A 253 10.80 -11.01 -24.90
CA GLU A 253 10.32 -12.36 -25.22
C GLU A 253 10.60 -12.77 -26.66
N LEU A 254 10.43 -11.86 -27.62
CA LEU A 254 10.72 -12.12 -29.04
C LEU A 254 12.22 -12.38 -29.26
N ALA A 255 13.09 -11.55 -28.67
CA ALA A 255 14.54 -11.74 -28.74
C ALA A 255 14.97 -13.09 -28.17
N HIS A 256 14.43 -13.49 -27.01
CA HIS A 256 14.68 -14.80 -26.41
C HIS A 256 14.12 -15.97 -27.24
N LYS A 257 13.07 -15.75 -28.03
CA LYS A 257 12.54 -16.73 -28.99
C LYS A 257 13.36 -16.81 -30.28
N GLY A 258 14.41 -16.01 -30.40
CA GLY A 258 15.33 -16.01 -31.54
C GLY A 258 14.92 -15.10 -32.69
N ILE A 259 13.91 -14.24 -32.51
CA ILE A 259 13.55 -13.21 -33.50
C ILE A 259 14.67 -12.17 -33.54
N LYS A 260 15.17 -11.87 -34.74
CA LYS A 260 16.35 -11.03 -34.95
C LYS A 260 16.01 -9.66 -35.50
N ASN A 261 14.96 -9.54 -36.30
CA ASN A 261 14.59 -8.31 -36.97
C ASN A 261 13.14 -7.89 -36.67
N VAL A 262 12.95 -6.72 -36.08
CA VAL A 262 11.61 -6.18 -35.75
C VAL A 262 11.43 -4.74 -36.24
N ALA A 263 10.20 -4.42 -36.64
CA ALA A 263 9.78 -3.03 -36.87
C ALA A 263 8.69 -2.65 -35.86
N VAL A 264 8.70 -1.39 -35.41
CA VAL A 264 7.72 -0.85 -34.46
C VAL A 264 7.13 0.44 -35.03
N THR A 265 5.82 0.63 -34.89
CA THR A 265 5.14 1.88 -35.19
C THR A 265 4.24 2.27 -34.02
N CYS A 266 3.88 3.55 -33.91
CA CYS A 266 3.13 4.10 -32.78
C CYS A 266 1.79 4.73 -33.19
N PRO A 267 0.74 3.94 -33.49
CA PRO A 267 -0.54 4.44 -34.01
C PRO A 267 -1.40 5.21 -32.99
N ALA A 268 -0.88 5.49 -31.80
CA ALA A 268 -1.49 6.45 -30.87
C ALA A 268 -1.13 7.91 -31.21
N PHE A 269 -0.15 8.12 -32.09
CA PHE A 269 0.39 9.43 -32.43
C PHE A 269 0.32 9.67 -33.94
N VAL A 270 0.05 10.92 -34.33
CA VAL A 270 0.14 11.38 -35.72
C VAL A 270 1.45 12.12 -36.02
N VAL A 271 2.17 12.55 -34.98
CA VAL A 271 3.41 13.32 -35.06
C VAL A 271 4.45 12.71 -34.11
N ASP A 272 5.67 12.58 -34.61
CA ASP A 272 6.80 12.09 -33.82
C ASP A 272 7.16 13.01 -32.65
N ASN A 273 7.43 12.39 -31.51
CA ASN A 273 7.62 13.07 -30.23
C ASN A 273 8.56 12.25 -29.33
N LEU A 274 8.69 12.64 -28.06
CA LEU A 274 9.56 11.95 -27.11
C LEU A 274 9.23 10.45 -26.98
N GLU A 275 7.95 10.11 -26.89
CA GLU A 275 7.48 8.74 -26.68
C GLU A 275 7.75 7.85 -27.90
N THR A 276 7.83 8.43 -29.11
CA THR A 276 8.13 7.68 -30.33
C THR A 276 9.64 7.62 -30.57
N LEU A 277 10.32 8.76 -30.61
CA LEU A 277 11.72 8.81 -31.02
C LEU A 277 12.69 8.35 -29.94
N GLU A 278 12.48 8.74 -28.67
CA GLU A 278 13.39 8.37 -27.60
C GLU A 278 12.98 7.07 -26.92
N GLU A 279 11.75 6.99 -26.40
CA GLU A 279 11.33 5.80 -25.62
C GLU A 279 11.34 4.55 -26.52
N VAL A 280 10.67 4.60 -27.67
CA VAL A 280 10.61 3.47 -28.61
C VAL A 280 11.84 3.42 -29.50
N GLY A 281 12.14 4.52 -30.20
CA GLY A 281 13.18 4.54 -31.22
C GLY A 281 14.58 4.24 -30.70
N ILE A 282 14.92 4.72 -29.50
CA ILE A 282 16.25 4.52 -28.89
C ILE A 282 16.17 3.50 -27.75
N GLY A 283 15.25 3.70 -26.80
CA GLY A 283 15.16 2.89 -25.58
C GLY A 283 14.81 1.43 -25.87
N LEU A 284 13.75 1.17 -26.63
CA LEU A 284 13.35 -0.20 -26.96
C LEU A 284 14.29 -0.88 -27.96
N GLU A 285 14.97 -0.11 -28.82
CA GLU A 285 16.05 -0.62 -29.67
C GLU A 285 17.19 -1.19 -28.80
N GLU A 286 17.71 -0.40 -27.86
CA GLU A 286 18.76 -0.83 -26.93
C GLU A 286 18.36 -2.12 -26.20
N ILE A 287 17.14 -2.18 -25.66
CA ILE A 287 16.64 -3.36 -24.94
C ILE A 287 16.55 -4.59 -25.85
N PHE A 288 16.03 -4.45 -27.07
CA PHE A 288 15.89 -5.57 -28.00
C PHE A 288 17.25 -6.14 -28.41
N LEU A 289 18.22 -5.27 -28.70
CA LEU A 289 19.59 -5.66 -29.07
C LEU A 289 20.32 -6.33 -27.89
N GLU A 290 20.18 -5.81 -26.67
CA GLU A 290 20.77 -6.41 -25.46
C GLU A 290 20.29 -7.84 -25.18
N HIS A 291 19.05 -8.18 -25.57
CA HIS A 291 18.44 -9.50 -25.32
C HIS A 291 18.59 -10.47 -26.50
N GLY A 292 19.40 -10.14 -27.50
CA GLY A 292 19.78 -11.04 -28.59
C GLY A 292 19.12 -10.77 -29.94
N GLY A 293 18.35 -9.69 -30.06
CA GLY A 293 17.93 -9.12 -31.34
C GLY A 293 19.13 -8.56 -32.14
N GLU A 294 18.97 -8.38 -33.44
CA GLU A 294 20.04 -7.89 -34.34
C GLU A 294 19.66 -6.60 -35.08
N SER A 295 18.37 -6.38 -35.34
CA SER A 295 17.88 -5.18 -36.01
C SER A 295 16.54 -4.74 -35.43
N PHE A 296 16.46 -3.47 -35.07
CA PHE A 296 15.25 -2.80 -34.62
C PHE A 296 15.03 -1.58 -35.51
N ARG A 297 13.77 -1.25 -35.81
CA ARG A 297 13.45 -0.10 -36.62
C ARG A 297 12.14 0.55 -36.20
N LEU A 298 12.18 1.85 -35.95
CA LEU A 298 10.99 2.66 -35.77
C LEU A 298 10.48 3.14 -37.14
N ILE A 299 9.22 2.82 -37.46
CA ILE A 299 8.49 3.40 -38.58
C ILE A 299 7.93 4.75 -38.11
N PRO A 300 8.23 5.87 -38.80
CA PRO A 300 7.84 7.20 -38.36
C PRO A 300 6.32 7.38 -38.33
N CYS A 301 5.87 8.37 -37.56
CA CYS A 301 4.48 8.81 -37.60
C CYS A 301 4.15 9.47 -38.95
N LEU A 302 2.86 9.78 -39.18
CA LEU A 302 2.41 10.47 -40.39
C LEU A 302 3.06 11.86 -40.57
N ASN A 303 3.41 12.52 -39.46
CA ASN A 303 4.05 13.83 -39.42
C ASN A 303 3.34 14.83 -40.33
N ASP A 304 4.02 15.35 -41.34
CA ASP A 304 3.51 16.29 -42.32
C ASP A 304 3.46 15.69 -43.74
N ASP A 305 3.26 14.37 -43.87
CA ASP A 305 3.11 13.67 -45.15
C ASP A 305 2.02 14.30 -46.03
N ASP A 306 2.32 14.57 -47.29
CA ASP A 306 1.45 15.36 -48.18
C ASP A 306 0.11 14.65 -48.46
N GLN A 307 0.13 13.32 -48.54
CA GLN A 307 -1.07 12.52 -48.79
C GLN A 307 -1.95 12.43 -47.54
N TRP A 308 -1.34 12.38 -46.35
CA TRP A 308 -2.01 12.49 -45.07
C TRP A 308 -2.66 13.86 -44.90
N VAL A 309 -1.93 14.97 -45.13
CA VAL A 309 -2.48 16.33 -45.06
C VAL A 309 -3.72 16.45 -45.95
N LYS A 310 -3.63 15.95 -47.19
CA LYS A 310 -4.75 15.95 -48.14
C LYS A 310 -5.97 15.20 -47.63
N ASN A 311 -5.78 13.94 -47.25
CA ASN A 311 -6.88 13.09 -46.81
C ASN A 311 -7.47 13.57 -45.48
N PHE A 312 -6.64 14.10 -44.57
CA PHE A 312 -7.09 14.70 -43.32
C PHE A 312 -7.96 15.92 -43.57
N GLY A 313 -7.56 16.80 -44.51
CA GLY A 313 -8.38 17.94 -44.93
C GLY A 313 -9.76 17.50 -45.41
N GLU A 314 -9.78 16.65 -46.44
CA GLU A 314 -11.00 16.22 -47.13
C GLU A 314 -12.00 15.46 -46.22
N GLU A 315 -11.52 14.64 -45.28
CA GLU A 315 -12.36 13.76 -44.48
C GLU A 315 -12.57 14.17 -43.02
N ILE A 316 -11.56 14.77 -42.37
CA ILE A 316 -11.57 15.01 -40.91
C ILE A 316 -11.69 16.49 -40.61
N ALA A 317 -10.87 17.34 -41.24
CA ALA A 317 -10.81 18.76 -40.93
C ALA A 317 -12.05 19.51 -41.40
N PHE A 318 -12.58 19.20 -42.59
CA PHE A 318 -13.64 19.99 -43.22
C PHE A 318 -15.04 19.37 -43.12
N GLN A 319 -15.17 18.09 -42.74
CA GLN A 319 -16.48 17.49 -42.50
C GLN A 319 -16.99 17.76 -41.08
N GLU A 320 -18.32 17.80 -40.93
CA GLU A 320 -18.93 17.82 -39.60
C GLU A 320 -18.54 16.53 -38.84
N PRO A 321 -18.29 16.58 -37.51
CA PRO A 321 -17.80 15.41 -36.76
C PRO A 321 -18.66 14.16 -36.91
N GLU A 322 -19.99 14.30 -36.99
CA GLU A 322 -20.94 13.20 -37.15
C GLU A 322 -20.91 12.55 -38.55
N LYS A 323 -20.33 13.24 -39.54
CA LYS A 323 -20.24 12.79 -40.94
C LYS A 323 -18.89 12.18 -41.30
N ILE A 324 -17.90 12.26 -40.41
CA ILE A 324 -16.59 11.64 -40.61
C ILE A 324 -16.81 10.15 -40.89
N PRO A 325 -16.42 9.64 -42.08
CA PRO A 325 -16.59 8.24 -42.42
C PRO A 325 -15.85 7.34 -41.41
N ARG A 326 -16.44 6.20 -41.06
CA ARG A 326 -15.84 5.22 -40.15
C ARG A 326 -15.78 3.85 -40.81
N LEU A 327 -14.64 3.19 -40.72
CA LEU A 327 -14.47 1.79 -41.13
C LEU A 327 -15.03 0.87 -40.03
N GLU A 328 -15.65 -0.24 -40.44
CA GLU A 328 -16.03 -1.32 -39.53
C GLU A 328 -15.02 -2.46 -39.66
N HIS A 329 -14.59 -3.04 -38.53
CA HIS A 329 -13.75 -4.25 -38.53
C HIS A 329 -14.56 -5.54 -38.44
N SER A 330 -13.99 -6.66 -38.90
CA SER A 330 -14.52 -8.01 -38.64
C SER A 330 -14.01 -8.55 -37.28
N PRO A 331 -14.74 -9.44 -36.60
CA PRO A 331 -14.30 -10.00 -35.31
C PRO A 331 -13.00 -10.83 -35.49
N CYS A 332 -11.94 -10.51 -34.72
CA CYS A 332 -10.62 -11.15 -34.80
C CYS A 332 -10.00 -11.43 -33.39
N GLU A 333 -8.82 -12.07 -33.34
CA GLU A 333 -8.18 -12.71 -32.18
C GLU A 333 -7.26 -11.80 -31.32
N PHE A 334 -7.28 -10.47 -31.48
CA PHE A 334 -6.51 -9.60 -30.58
C PHE A 334 -7.08 -9.63 -29.15
N PRO A 335 -6.27 -9.26 -28.13
CA PRO A 335 -6.68 -9.41 -26.73
C PRO A 335 -8.01 -8.74 -26.47
N LYS A 336 -8.99 -9.51 -26.03
CA LYS A 336 -10.32 -8.96 -25.74
C LYS A 336 -10.31 -8.21 -24.42
N ALA A 337 -11.25 -7.28 -24.26
CA ALA A 337 -11.42 -6.57 -22.99
C ALA A 337 -11.56 -7.56 -21.81
N GLU A 338 -12.26 -8.69 -22.01
CA GLU A 338 -12.42 -9.70 -20.95
C GLU A 338 -11.09 -10.35 -20.52
N GLU A 339 -10.13 -10.48 -21.43
CA GLU A 339 -8.79 -11.06 -21.18
C GLU A 339 -7.87 -10.08 -20.43
N GLN A 340 -8.12 -8.78 -20.54
CA GLN A 340 -7.52 -7.73 -19.69
C GLN A 340 -8.17 -7.70 -18.28
N GLY A 341 -9.06 -8.65 -17.98
CA GLY A 341 -9.89 -8.64 -16.78
C GLY A 341 -10.93 -7.52 -16.79
N CYS A 342 -11.39 -7.08 -17.96
CA CYS A 342 -12.41 -6.06 -18.16
C CYS A 342 -13.74 -6.69 -18.61
N CYS A 343 -14.64 -6.99 -17.68
CA CYS A 343 -16.01 -7.39 -18.00
C CYS A 343 -16.95 -6.17 -18.20
N HIS A 344 -16.41 -4.96 -18.44
CA HIS A 344 -17.17 -3.70 -18.35
C HIS A 344 -17.27 -2.96 -19.69
N ALA A 345 -17.45 -3.69 -20.79
CA ALA A 345 -17.94 -3.11 -22.04
C ALA A 345 -19.47 -3.27 -22.24
N SER A 346 -20.18 -4.02 -21.39
CA SER A 346 -21.64 -4.02 -21.42
C SER A 346 -22.26 -4.17 -20.02
N THR A 347 -23.22 -3.32 -19.72
CA THR A 347 -23.98 -3.20 -18.47
C THR A 347 -24.93 -4.38 -18.20
N GLN A 348 -24.74 -5.57 -18.79
CA GLN A 348 -25.78 -6.61 -18.86
C GLN A 348 -25.34 -8.05 -18.50
N CYS A 349 -24.27 -8.27 -17.73
CA CYS A 349 -23.92 -9.63 -17.30
C CYS A 349 -24.40 -9.94 -15.87
N GLU A 350 -25.59 -10.53 -15.73
CA GLU A 350 -26.15 -10.97 -14.43
C GLU A 350 -25.43 -12.19 -13.83
N THR A 351 -24.75 -12.99 -14.66
CA THR A 351 -24.05 -14.22 -14.27
C THR A 351 -22.57 -14.01 -13.95
N CYS A 352 -22.11 -12.75 -13.91
CA CYS A 352 -20.70 -12.44 -13.69
C CYS A 352 -20.23 -12.90 -12.30
N PRO A 353 -19.25 -13.82 -12.20
CA PRO A 353 -18.71 -14.30 -10.93
C PRO A 353 -17.95 -13.22 -10.14
N TYR A 354 -17.78 -12.03 -10.72
CA TYR A 354 -17.09 -10.87 -10.13
C TYR A 354 -18.01 -9.70 -9.76
N LYS A 355 -19.34 -9.87 -9.88
CA LYS A 355 -20.32 -8.87 -9.40
C LYS A 355 -20.10 -8.63 -7.89
N GLY A 356 -19.66 -7.42 -7.52
CA GLY A 356 -19.38 -7.05 -6.13
C GLY A 356 -17.99 -7.40 -5.61
N LEU A 357 -17.05 -7.82 -6.46
CA LEU A 357 -15.66 -8.06 -6.09
C LEU A 357 -14.75 -6.94 -6.61
N ASP A 358 -14.31 -6.06 -5.69
CA ASP A 358 -13.23 -5.07 -5.88
C ASP A 358 -11.87 -5.76 -6.14
N LYS A 359 -11.76 -6.69 -7.09
CA LYS A 359 -10.52 -7.44 -7.33
C LYS A 359 -9.58 -6.66 -8.24
N TYR A 360 -8.70 -5.92 -7.56
CA TYR A 360 -7.38 -5.50 -8.04
C TYR A 360 -6.55 -6.74 -8.38
N PRO A 361 -5.56 -6.67 -9.28
CA PRO A 361 -4.74 -7.82 -9.62
C PRO A 361 -4.02 -8.37 -8.38
N ASP A 362 -3.79 -9.67 -8.42
CA ASP A 362 -3.26 -10.43 -7.30
C ASP A 362 -1.92 -9.85 -6.81
N GLY A 363 -1.93 -9.27 -5.60
CA GLY A 363 -0.76 -8.64 -4.97
C GLY A 363 -0.98 -7.16 -4.63
N GLU A 364 -2.05 -6.57 -5.14
CA GLU A 364 -2.44 -5.19 -4.88
C GLU A 364 -3.69 -5.12 -3.97
N LEU A 365 -3.71 -4.13 -3.07
CA LEU A 365 -4.86 -3.85 -2.21
C LEU A 365 -5.77 -2.80 -2.87
N SER A 366 -7.08 -2.99 -2.79
CA SER A 366 -8.04 -1.97 -3.24
C SER A 366 -7.93 -0.68 -2.41
N PRO A 367 -8.34 0.49 -2.92
CA PRO A 367 -8.41 1.74 -2.16
C PRO A 367 -9.22 1.58 -0.87
N LYS A 368 -10.31 0.81 -0.95
CA LYS A 368 -11.15 0.45 0.20
C LYS A 368 -10.35 -0.37 1.22
N ASP A 369 -9.69 -1.44 0.81
CA ASP A 369 -8.87 -2.28 1.71
C ASP A 369 -7.68 -1.50 2.29
N ARG A 370 -7.03 -0.66 1.50
CA ARG A 370 -5.97 0.26 1.99
C ARG A 370 -6.52 1.19 3.07
N SER A 371 -7.74 1.69 2.91
CA SER A 371 -8.41 2.52 3.92
C SER A 371 -8.71 1.73 5.19
N VAL A 372 -9.18 0.48 5.07
CA VAL A 372 -9.40 -0.41 6.22
C VAL A 372 -8.09 -0.68 6.95
N LEU A 373 -7.01 -1.03 6.25
CA LEU A 373 -5.70 -1.28 6.86
C LEU A 373 -5.14 -0.04 7.57
N LYS A 374 -5.28 1.15 6.98
CA LYS A 374 -4.91 2.43 7.63
C LYS A 374 -5.72 2.66 8.91
N THR A 375 -7.02 2.36 8.86
CA THR A 375 -7.92 2.49 10.00
C THR A 375 -7.50 1.52 11.11
N MET A 376 -7.25 0.25 10.78
CA MET A 376 -6.77 -0.76 11.75
C MET A 376 -5.41 -0.43 12.34
N PHE A 377 -4.48 0.08 11.52
CA PHE A 377 -3.20 0.58 12.01
C PHE A 377 -3.39 1.65 13.08
N LEU A 378 -4.14 2.72 12.76
CA LEU A 378 -4.33 3.84 13.68
C LEU A 378 -5.06 3.39 14.94
N THR A 379 -6.08 2.56 14.79
CA THR A 379 -6.86 2.05 15.91
C THR A 379 -6.03 1.24 16.88
N LEU A 380 -5.22 0.30 16.38
CA LEU A 380 -4.36 -0.50 17.24
C LEU A 380 -3.23 0.34 17.83
N PHE A 381 -2.64 1.24 17.04
CA PHE A 381 -1.57 2.12 17.51
C PHE A 381 -2.01 2.99 18.70
N VAL A 382 -3.19 3.62 18.59
CA VAL A 382 -3.75 4.45 19.67
C VAL A 382 -4.07 3.60 20.90
N ASP A 383 -4.63 2.42 20.69
CA ASP A 383 -4.93 1.49 21.80
C ASP A 383 -3.67 1.04 22.54
N LEU A 384 -2.60 0.75 21.80
CA LEU A 384 -1.32 0.32 22.36
C LEU A 384 -0.58 1.43 23.11
N ILE A 385 -0.75 2.69 22.70
CA ILE A 385 -0.32 3.86 23.50
C ILE A 385 -1.03 3.82 24.85
N GLY A 386 -2.37 3.72 24.85
CA GLY A 386 -3.15 3.68 26.10
C GLY A 386 -2.82 2.47 26.98
N PHE A 387 -2.55 1.31 26.38
CA PHE A 387 -2.18 0.10 27.11
C PHE A 387 -0.81 0.25 27.79
N SER A 388 0.19 0.76 27.07
CA SER A 388 1.58 0.83 27.56
C SER A 388 1.90 2.10 28.36
N ILE A 389 1.01 3.09 28.38
CA ILE A 389 1.19 4.35 29.13
C ILE A 389 1.41 4.15 30.63
N ILE A 390 0.93 3.05 31.20
CA ILE A 390 1.01 2.75 32.63
C ILE A 390 2.36 2.13 33.05
N PHE A 391 3.11 1.54 32.12
CA PHE A 391 4.33 0.79 32.42
C PHE A 391 5.41 1.58 33.19
N PRO A 392 5.77 2.82 32.81
CA PRO A 392 6.76 3.58 33.55
C PRO A 392 6.26 4.04 34.93
N LEU A 393 4.95 3.91 35.19
CA LEU A 393 4.31 4.40 36.40
C LEU A 393 4.28 3.36 37.52
N PHE A 394 4.60 2.08 37.23
CA PHE A 394 4.49 1.02 38.24
C PHE A 394 5.26 1.30 39.54
N PRO A 395 6.50 1.83 39.53
CA PRO A 395 7.19 2.18 40.77
C PRO A 395 6.45 3.25 41.58
N GLY A 396 5.95 4.30 40.91
CA GLY A 396 5.20 5.37 41.56
C GLY A 396 3.85 4.89 42.09
N ILE A 397 3.14 4.06 41.32
CA ILE A 397 1.87 3.44 41.71
C ILE A 397 2.06 2.58 42.95
N LEU A 398 3.12 1.76 42.97
CA LEU A 398 3.46 0.93 44.13
C LEU A 398 3.71 1.79 45.38
N ALA A 399 4.54 2.82 45.26
CA ALA A 399 4.86 3.73 46.37
C ALA A 399 3.62 4.44 46.91
N TYR A 400 2.77 4.96 46.01
CA TYR A 400 1.54 5.66 46.37
C TYR A 400 0.57 4.78 47.15
N TYR A 401 0.26 3.57 46.67
CA TYR A 401 -0.69 2.70 47.37
C TYR A 401 -0.13 2.12 48.65
N ASN A 402 1.20 1.97 48.76
CA ASN A 402 1.83 1.58 50.01
C ASN A 402 1.77 2.68 51.08
N GLU A 403 1.66 3.94 50.69
CA GLU A 403 1.46 5.07 51.60
C GLU A 403 -0.02 5.27 51.96
N VAL A 404 -0.93 5.07 51.00
CA VAL A 404 -2.35 5.43 51.14
C VAL A 404 -3.22 4.27 51.66
N GLU A 405 -2.87 3.02 51.41
CA GLU A 405 -3.63 1.85 51.90
C GLU A 405 -3.00 1.20 53.14
N GLY A 406 -3.81 1.00 54.19
CA GLY A 406 -3.39 0.39 55.46
C GLY A 406 -3.51 -1.14 55.53
N GLU A 407 -3.32 -1.72 56.72
CA GLU A 407 -3.47 -3.16 56.93
C GLU A 407 -4.91 -3.67 56.68
N GLY A 408 -5.03 -4.88 56.16
CA GLY A 408 -6.33 -5.52 55.83
C GLY A 408 -6.90 -5.14 54.46
N THR A 409 -6.21 -4.31 53.66
CA THR A 409 -6.62 -4.02 52.27
C THR A 409 -6.12 -5.09 51.29
N PHE A 410 -6.76 -5.14 50.11
CA PHE A 410 -6.37 -6.06 49.03
C PHE A 410 -4.93 -5.82 48.54
N PHE A 411 -4.49 -4.56 48.50
CA PHE A 411 -3.12 -4.21 48.13
C PHE A 411 -2.10 -4.89 49.05
N ARG A 412 -2.33 -4.84 50.37
CA ARG A 412 -1.41 -5.46 51.33
C ARG A 412 -1.33 -6.97 51.17
N THR A 413 -2.47 -7.64 50.96
CA THR A 413 -2.51 -9.09 50.67
C THR A 413 -1.73 -9.44 49.41
N LEU A 414 -1.83 -8.64 48.35
CA LEU A 414 -1.05 -8.84 47.13
C LEU A 414 0.46 -8.68 47.40
N MET A 415 0.85 -7.66 48.16
CA MET A 415 2.24 -7.43 48.53
C MET A 415 2.82 -8.55 49.39
N ASP A 416 2.07 -9.06 50.35
CA ASP A 416 2.48 -10.20 51.17
C ASP A 416 2.71 -11.45 50.30
N MET A 417 1.85 -11.69 49.30
CA MET A 417 2.05 -12.77 48.33
C MET A 417 3.30 -12.56 47.47
N ILE A 418 3.56 -11.33 47.00
CA ILE A 418 4.76 -10.99 46.22
C ILE A 418 6.02 -11.24 47.06
N HIS A 419 6.04 -10.80 48.31
CA HIS A 419 7.17 -11.01 49.22
C HIS A 419 7.39 -12.49 49.57
N GLN A 420 6.32 -13.29 49.68
CA GLN A 420 6.43 -14.74 49.84
C GLN A 420 7.05 -15.41 48.60
N ILE A 421 6.65 -14.98 47.40
CA ILE A 421 7.22 -15.47 46.14
C ILE A 421 8.71 -15.09 46.07
N GLU A 422 9.04 -13.82 46.33
CA GLU A 422 10.41 -13.32 46.37
C GLU A 422 11.29 -14.14 47.34
N ALA A 423 10.78 -14.42 48.54
CA ALA A 423 11.47 -15.24 49.54
C ALA A 423 11.67 -16.70 49.09
N THR A 424 10.69 -17.27 48.39
CA THR A 424 10.76 -18.65 47.88
C THR A 424 11.80 -18.81 46.77
N PHE A 425 12.05 -17.77 45.98
CA PHE A 425 12.98 -17.80 44.85
C PHE A 425 14.34 -17.12 45.12
N GLY A 426 14.65 -16.81 46.38
CA GLY A 426 15.97 -16.32 46.81
C GLY A 426 16.24 -14.85 46.51
N GLY A 427 15.19 -14.06 46.24
CA GLY A 427 15.29 -12.62 45.93
C GLY A 427 15.16 -11.69 47.15
N THR A 428 15.26 -12.21 48.37
CA THR A 428 14.87 -11.52 49.61
C THR A 428 15.49 -10.12 49.78
N GLY A 429 14.64 -9.10 49.86
CA GLY A 429 15.01 -7.72 50.19
C GLY A 429 15.39 -6.86 48.99
N ASN A 430 15.13 -7.32 47.76
CA ASN A 430 15.44 -6.55 46.56
C ASN A 430 14.22 -5.73 46.11
N GLU A 431 14.24 -4.43 46.42
CA GLU A 431 13.18 -3.49 46.07
C GLU A 431 12.86 -3.49 44.55
N HIS A 432 13.88 -3.70 43.71
CA HIS A 432 13.71 -3.77 42.26
C HIS A 432 12.97 -5.05 41.84
N ALA A 433 13.21 -6.16 42.53
CA ALA A 433 12.49 -7.42 42.31
C ALA A 433 11.01 -7.28 42.72
N THR A 434 10.74 -6.65 43.86
CA THR A 434 9.37 -6.36 44.30
C THR A 434 8.63 -5.47 43.28
N MET A 435 9.25 -4.38 42.81
CA MET A 435 8.65 -3.49 41.80
C MET A 435 8.30 -4.22 40.51
N ALA A 436 9.18 -5.09 40.06
CA ALA A 436 8.99 -5.81 38.82
C ALA A 436 7.99 -6.97 38.95
N LEU A 437 7.94 -7.67 40.08
CA LEU A 437 6.88 -8.66 40.37
C LEU A 437 5.51 -7.99 40.46
N PHE A 438 5.43 -6.79 41.07
CA PHE A 438 4.22 -5.99 41.12
C PHE A 438 3.76 -5.57 39.71
N GLY A 439 4.62 -4.93 38.92
CA GLY A 439 4.31 -4.56 37.53
C GLY A 439 3.95 -5.77 36.67
N GLY A 440 4.68 -6.88 36.85
CA GLY A 440 4.41 -8.17 36.21
C GLY A 440 3.04 -8.73 36.55
N SER A 441 2.57 -8.60 37.79
CA SER A 441 1.23 -9.04 38.20
C SER A 441 0.11 -8.25 37.49
N LEU A 442 0.30 -6.94 37.28
CA LEU A 442 -0.66 -6.10 36.55
C LEU A 442 -0.69 -6.45 35.06
N ILE A 443 0.47 -6.72 34.45
CA ILE A 443 0.57 -7.20 33.06
C ILE A 443 -0.02 -8.61 32.92
N PHE A 444 0.17 -9.47 33.93
CA PHE A 444 -0.37 -10.82 33.98
C PHE A 444 -1.89 -10.81 33.90
N ILE A 445 -2.57 -9.95 34.67
CA ILE A 445 -4.04 -9.86 34.67
C ILE A 445 -4.57 -9.59 33.26
N TYR A 446 -3.94 -8.63 32.56
CA TYR A 446 -4.29 -8.32 31.19
C TYR A 446 -4.11 -9.52 30.26
N SER A 447 -2.93 -10.16 30.29
CA SER A 447 -2.59 -11.30 29.42
C SER A 447 -3.45 -12.52 29.71
N PHE A 448 -3.77 -12.78 30.98
CA PHE A 448 -4.63 -13.89 31.39
C PHE A 448 -6.08 -13.70 30.93
N LEU A 449 -6.62 -12.50 31.08
CA LEU A 449 -7.96 -12.19 30.58
C LEU A 449 -8.03 -12.21 29.05
N GLN A 450 -6.99 -11.74 28.37
CA GLN A 450 -6.88 -11.87 26.91
C GLN A 450 -6.81 -13.35 26.49
N PHE A 451 -6.11 -14.20 27.24
CA PHE A 451 -6.12 -15.64 27.03
C PHE A 451 -7.55 -16.20 27.08
N LEU A 452 -8.35 -15.82 28.08
CA LEU A 452 -9.73 -16.30 28.19
C LEU A 452 -10.66 -15.72 27.11
N MET A 453 -10.55 -14.43 26.81
CA MET A 453 -11.54 -13.70 26.02
C MET A 453 -11.24 -13.62 24.52
N ALA A 454 -9.98 -13.76 24.10
CA ALA A 454 -9.61 -13.65 22.68
C ALA A 454 -10.39 -14.62 21.78
N PRO A 455 -10.59 -15.91 22.13
CA PRO A 455 -11.36 -16.81 21.29
C PRO A 455 -12.87 -16.52 21.34
N VAL A 456 -13.37 -16.02 22.47
CA VAL A 456 -14.77 -15.63 22.64
C VAL A 456 -15.10 -14.46 21.71
N PHE A 457 -14.34 -13.37 21.77
CA PHE A 457 -14.55 -12.18 20.93
C PHE A 457 -14.28 -12.48 19.45
N GLY A 458 -13.28 -13.32 19.15
CA GLY A 458 -13.03 -13.83 17.81
C GLY A 458 -14.27 -14.52 17.23
N THR A 459 -14.81 -15.50 17.97
CA THR A 459 -16.00 -16.27 17.57
C THR A 459 -17.25 -15.40 17.44
N ILE A 460 -17.48 -14.46 18.38
CA ILE A 460 -18.64 -13.56 18.30
C ILE A 460 -18.50 -12.67 17.07
N SER A 461 -17.30 -12.18 16.75
CA SER A 461 -17.08 -11.34 15.57
C SER A 461 -17.31 -12.07 14.23
N ASP A 462 -17.09 -13.39 14.16
CA ASP A 462 -17.47 -14.20 12.98
C ASP A 462 -18.99 -14.31 12.79
N ARG A 463 -19.79 -14.02 13.83
CA ARG A 463 -21.26 -14.12 13.78
C ARG A 463 -21.95 -12.79 13.59
N ILE A 464 -21.47 -11.74 14.26
CA ILE A 464 -22.16 -10.43 14.25
C ILE A 464 -21.45 -9.39 13.36
N GLY A 465 -20.25 -9.70 12.87
CA GLY A 465 -19.40 -8.76 12.15
C GLY A 465 -18.24 -8.22 13.01
N ARG A 466 -17.23 -7.66 12.33
CA ARG A 466 -16.02 -7.11 12.97
C ARG A 466 -16.29 -5.76 13.62
N ARG A 467 -17.07 -4.90 12.96
CA ARG A 467 -17.28 -3.51 13.38
C ARG A 467 -17.98 -3.39 14.74
N PRO A 468 -19.07 -4.12 15.04
CA PRO A 468 -19.73 -4.02 16.34
C PRO A 468 -18.83 -4.44 17.50
N ILE A 469 -18.05 -5.52 17.33
CA ILE A 469 -17.14 -6.02 18.37
C ILE A 469 -15.96 -5.08 18.59
N LEU A 470 -15.41 -4.49 17.53
CA LEU A 470 -14.37 -3.46 17.65
C LEU A 470 -14.87 -2.23 18.41
N LEU A 471 -16.06 -1.73 18.09
CA LEU A 471 -16.63 -0.57 18.80
C LEU A 471 -16.91 -0.88 20.27
N PHE A 472 -17.50 -2.04 20.56
CA PHE A 472 -17.78 -2.48 21.93
C PHE A 472 -16.50 -2.57 22.77
N SER A 473 -15.46 -3.20 22.22
CA SER A 473 -14.19 -3.36 22.92
C SER A 473 -13.44 -2.05 23.13
N ILE A 474 -13.35 -1.18 22.11
CA ILE A 474 -12.70 0.14 22.26
C ILE A 474 -13.44 0.99 23.30
N PHE A 475 -14.77 0.98 23.30
CA PHE A 475 -15.56 1.69 24.31
C PHE A 475 -15.30 1.14 25.72
N GLY A 476 -15.25 -0.18 25.88
CA GLY A 476 -14.91 -0.82 27.15
C GLY A 476 -13.49 -0.47 27.64
N ILE A 477 -12.51 -0.37 26.72
CA ILE A 477 -11.17 0.11 27.05
C ILE A 477 -11.19 1.58 27.48
N ALA A 478 -11.94 2.46 26.79
CA ALA A 478 -12.11 3.85 27.21
C ALA A 478 -12.70 3.91 28.64
N LEU A 479 -13.77 3.16 28.91
CA LEU A 479 -14.37 3.09 30.24
C LEU A 479 -13.36 2.61 31.31
N SER A 480 -12.48 1.68 30.95
CA SER A 480 -11.41 1.24 31.86
C SER A 480 -10.44 2.37 32.22
N TYR A 481 -10.10 3.26 31.29
CA TYR A 481 -9.25 4.43 31.55
C TYR A 481 -9.98 5.49 32.37
N LEU A 482 -11.29 5.65 32.16
CA LEU A 482 -12.10 6.52 33.01
C LEU A 482 -12.15 6.02 34.46
N ILE A 483 -12.29 4.71 34.67
CA ILE A 483 -12.22 4.11 36.01
C ILE A 483 -10.83 4.29 36.62
N TRP A 484 -9.77 4.16 35.81
CA TRP A 484 -8.41 4.42 36.27
C TRP A 484 -8.21 5.86 36.71
N PHE A 485 -8.81 6.84 36.01
CA PHE A 485 -8.73 8.25 36.39
C PHE A 485 -9.22 8.50 37.82
N PHE A 486 -10.26 7.79 38.27
CA PHE A 486 -10.84 7.90 39.61
C PHE A 486 -10.38 6.77 40.57
N SER A 487 -9.23 6.14 40.30
CA SER A 487 -8.71 5.05 41.14
C SER A 487 -8.07 5.57 42.42
N GLY A 488 -8.89 6.04 43.38
CA GLY A 488 -8.39 6.42 44.70
C GLY A 488 -7.86 5.22 45.50
N SER A 489 -8.35 4.02 45.19
CA SER A 489 -7.94 2.74 45.78
C SER A 489 -7.35 1.80 44.74
N PHE A 490 -6.44 0.94 45.18
CA PHE A 490 -5.80 -0.07 44.35
C PHE A 490 -6.82 -1.06 43.79
N PHE A 491 -7.89 -1.36 44.54
CA PHE A 491 -8.98 -2.19 44.06
C PHE A 491 -9.67 -1.58 42.82
N LEU A 492 -9.92 -0.27 42.78
CA LEU A 492 -10.48 0.38 41.59
C LEU A 492 -9.50 0.36 40.41
N LEU A 493 -8.20 0.53 40.67
CA LEU A 493 -7.18 0.33 39.64
C LEU A 493 -7.22 -1.10 39.08
N LEU A 494 -7.38 -2.10 39.95
CA LEU A 494 -7.52 -3.50 39.56
C LEU A 494 -8.77 -3.73 38.70
N ILE A 495 -9.93 -3.17 39.09
CA ILE A 495 -11.16 -3.23 38.27
C ILE A 495 -10.93 -2.62 36.88
N SER A 496 -10.24 -1.47 36.79
CA SER A 496 -9.82 -0.90 35.51
C SER A 496 -9.00 -1.89 34.68
N ARG A 497 -7.97 -2.52 35.28
CA ARG A 497 -7.13 -3.50 34.58
C ARG A 497 -7.92 -4.74 34.15
N LEU A 498 -8.88 -5.19 34.95
CA LEU A 498 -9.76 -6.30 34.60
C LEU A 498 -10.62 -5.96 33.37
N ILE A 499 -11.27 -4.80 33.35
CA ILE A 499 -12.07 -4.37 32.20
C ILE A 499 -11.19 -4.20 30.96
N SER A 500 -10.03 -3.56 31.11
CA SER A 500 -9.05 -3.40 30.03
C SER A 500 -8.59 -4.74 29.47
N GLY A 501 -8.28 -5.73 30.32
CA GLY A 501 -7.88 -7.07 29.89
C GLY A 501 -8.98 -7.86 29.17
N LEU A 502 -10.22 -7.77 29.67
CA LEU A 502 -11.38 -8.38 29.00
C LEU A 502 -11.61 -7.79 27.61
N MET A 503 -11.52 -6.45 27.51
CA MET A 503 -11.80 -5.69 26.29
C MET A 503 -10.59 -5.61 25.33
N GLY A 504 -9.38 -5.91 25.79
CA GLY A 504 -8.14 -6.01 25.00
C GLY A 504 -8.10 -7.17 24.00
N SER A 505 -9.22 -7.88 23.86
CA SER A 505 -9.48 -8.84 22.78
C SER A 505 -9.83 -8.17 21.44
N ASN A 506 -9.92 -6.83 21.39
CA ASN A 506 -10.03 -6.03 20.17
C ASN A 506 -8.93 -6.34 19.13
N ILE A 507 -7.71 -6.66 19.57
CA ILE A 507 -6.59 -7.05 18.72
C ILE A 507 -6.95 -8.28 17.87
N THR A 508 -7.67 -9.25 18.43
CA THR A 508 -8.14 -10.43 17.69
C THR A 508 -9.08 -10.03 16.57
N THR A 509 -10.09 -9.23 16.89
CA THR A 509 -11.08 -8.76 15.90
C THR A 509 -10.45 -7.88 14.83
N ALA A 510 -9.50 -7.02 15.19
CA ALA A 510 -8.75 -6.19 14.25
C ALA A 510 -7.86 -7.05 13.33
N THR A 511 -7.21 -8.09 13.87
CA THR A 511 -6.42 -9.03 13.08
C THR A 511 -7.31 -9.79 12.09
N ALA A 512 -8.52 -10.18 12.51
CA ALA A 512 -9.51 -10.81 11.64
C ALA A 512 -10.04 -9.86 10.55
N ALA A 513 -10.28 -8.59 10.87
CA ALA A 513 -10.66 -7.58 9.87
C ALA A 513 -9.56 -7.35 8.81
N VAL A 514 -8.30 -7.35 9.24
CA VAL A 514 -7.14 -7.32 8.31
C VAL A 514 -7.13 -8.56 7.43
N ALA A 515 -7.42 -9.73 8.00
CA ALA A 515 -7.53 -10.98 7.23
C ALA A 515 -8.68 -10.93 6.20
N ASP A 516 -9.84 -10.37 6.55
CA ASP A 516 -11.01 -10.26 5.66
C ASP A 516 -10.72 -9.38 4.42
N THR A 517 -9.81 -8.40 4.56
CA THR A 517 -9.49 -7.38 3.53
C THR A 517 -8.18 -7.61 2.78
N THR A 518 -7.50 -8.72 3.05
CA THR A 518 -6.21 -9.03 2.42
C THR A 518 -6.28 -10.34 1.67
N SER A 519 -5.73 -10.38 0.45
CA SER A 519 -5.52 -11.62 -0.28
C SER A 519 -4.31 -12.39 0.27
N GLU A 520 -4.06 -13.58 -0.28
CA GLU A 520 -2.87 -14.36 0.03
C GLU A 520 -1.57 -13.57 -0.14
N LYS A 521 -1.39 -12.92 -1.29
CA LYS A 521 -0.18 -12.15 -1.60
C LYS A 521 -0.02 -10.89 -0.74
N THR A 522 -1.10 -10.45 -0.08
CA THR A 522 -1.09 -9.23 0.76
C THR A 522 -1.32 -9.53 2.25
N ARG A 523 -1.49 -10.79 2.67
CA ARG A 523 -1.83 -11.16 4.05
C ARG A 523 -0.72 -10.76 5.02
N SER A 524 0.52 -11.15 4.72
CA SER A 524 1.69 -10.76 5.52
C SER A 524 1.95 -9.26 5.51
N ARG A 525 1.61 -8.55 4.42
CA ARG A 525 1.63 -7.09 4.35
C ARG A 525 0.66 -6.46 5.36
N GLY A 526 -0.56 -6.97 5.47
CA GLY A 526 -1.54 -6.53 6.46
C GLY A 526 -1.10 -6.83 7.89
N MET A 527 -0.62 -8.04 8.16
CA MET A 527 -0.16 -8.43 9.50
C MET A 527 1.09 -7.66 9.94
N ALA A 528 1.98 -7.31 9.02
CA ALA A 528 3.13 -6.45 9.30
C ALA A 528 2.72 -5.04 9.73
N ILE A 529 1.64 -4.48 9.16
CA ILE A 529 1.11 -3.17 9.57
C ILE A 529 0.64 -3.20 11.03
N ILE A 530 -0.01 -4.29 11.45
CA ILE A 530 -0.36 -4.49 12.87
C ILE A 530 0.92 -4.48 13.72
N GLY A 531 1.95 -5.22 13.32
CA GLY A 531 3.22 -5.24 14.04
C GLY A 531 3.85 -3.84 14.21
N ILE A 532 3.83 -3.00 13.17
CA ILE A 532 4.36 -1.63 13.23
C ILE A 532 3.59 -0.80 14.26
N ALA A 533 2.27 -0.98 14.38
CA ALA A 533 1.48 -0.32 15.40
C ALA A 533 1.92 -0.72 16.82
N PHE A 534 2.26 -1.99 17.06
CA PHE A 534 2.87 -2.46 18.31
C PHE A 534 4.21 -1.76 18.56
N GLY A 535 5.12 -1.78 17.58
CA GLY A 535 6.43 -1.14 17.70
C GLY A 535 6.32 0.34 18.10
N LEU A 536 5.49 1.12 17.40
CA LEU A 536 5.32 2.55 17.68
C LEU A 536 4.53 2.83 18.97
N GLY A 537 3.51 2.02 19.26
CA GLY A 537 2.68 2.19 20.46
C GLY A 537 3.49 1.98 21.74
N PHE A 538 4.35 0.96 21.77
CA PHE A 538 5.26 0.69 22.89
C PHE A 538 6.41 1.70 23.03
N ILE A 539 6.70 2.49 21.99
CA ILE A 539 7.63 3.63 22.08
C ILE A 539 6.94 4.83 22.72
N LEU A 540 5.78 5.20 22.18
CA LEU A 540 5.12 6.46 22.57
C LEU A 540 4.33 6.35 23.87
N GLY A 541 3.73 5.19 24.17
CA GLY A 541 2.95 5.00 25.40
C GLY A 541 3.76 5.30 26.66
N PRO A 542 4.88 4.60 26.93
CA PRO A 542 5.72 4.87 28.09
C PRO A 542 6.27 6.30 28.12
N ALA A 543 6.62 6.88 26.96
CA ALA A 543 7.08 8.26 26.89
C ALA A 543 5.99 9.25 27.35
N ILE A 544 4.76 9.11 26.84
CA ILE A 544 3.62 9.94 27.23
C ILE A 544 3.30 9.72 28.72
N GLY A 545 3.33 8.47 29.19
CA GLY A 545 3.06 8.11 30.58
C GLY A 545 4.02 8.79 31.54
N GLY A 546 5.33 8.63 31.32
CA GLY A 546 6.36 9.23 32.18
C GLY A 546 6.29 10.77 32.20
N LEU A 547 6.04 11.41 31.05
CA LEU A 547 5.94 12.87 30.95
C LEU A 547 4.67 13.43 31.60
N SER A 548 3.56 12.69 31.54
CA SER A 548 2.26 13.15 32.06
C SER A 548 2.01 12.80 33.53
N ALA A 549 2.81 11.90 34.13
CA ALA A 549 2.64 11.43 35.51
C ALA A 549 2.68 12.53 36.59
N TRP A 550 3.19 13.72 36.26
CA TRP A 550 3.36 14.84 37.18
C TRP A 550 2.52 16.06 36.76
N ALA A 551 1.61 15.89 35.80
CA ALA A 551 0.85 16.99 35.22
C ALA A 551 -0.30 17.47 36.13
N ILE A 552 -0.77 16.63 37.08
CA ILE A 552 -1.78 17.00 38.06
C ILE A 552 -1.10 17.20 39.41
N ASP A 553 -1.05 18.45 39.85
CA ASP A 553 -0.60 18.80 41.20
C ASP A 553 -1.78 18.79 42.17
N LEU A 554 -1.90 17.70 42.93
CA LEU A 554 -2.97 17.52 43.93
C LEU A 554 -2.90 18.53 45.09
N SER A 555 -1.78 19.25 45.27
CA SER A 555 -1.68 20.31 46.28
C SER A 555 -2.47 21.57 45.89
N THR A 556 -2.69 21.78 44.59
CA THR A 556 -3.44 22.94 44.06
C THR A 556 -4.94 22.68 43.88
N VAL A 557 -5.36 21.40 43.84
CA VAL A 557 -6.75 20.99 43.57
C VAL A 557 -7.24 19.98 44.62
N SER A 558 -7.23 20.36 45.91
CA SER A 558 -7.50 19.46 47.05
C SER A 558 -8.83 18.71 46.95
N ASN A 559 -9.88 19.34 46.40
CA ASN A 559 -11.23 18.79 46.32
C ASN A 559 -11.33 17.55 45.39
N TRP A 560 -10.34 17.31 44.53
CA TRP A 560 -10.37 16.21 43.58
C TRP A 560 -9.90 14.88 44.19
N LYS A 561 -9.13 14.95 45.28
CA LYS A 561 -8.70 13.77 46.04
C LYS A 561 -9.90 12.97 46.58
N ASP A 562 -10.96 13.68 46.99
CA ASP A 562 -12.21 13.06 47.49
C ASP A 562 -12.94 12.25 46.42
N TYR A 563 -12.73 12.55 45.13
CA TYR A 563 -13.27 11.80 44.00
C TYR A 563 -12.36 10.65 43.53
N GLY A 564 -11.26 10.39 44.25
CA GLY A 564 -10.31 9.33 43.90
C GLY A 564 -9.31 9.72 42.81
N VAL A 565 -9.13 11.02 42.54
CA VAL A 565 -8.06 11.50 41.66
C VAL A 565 -6.71 11.36 42.38
N ASN A 566 -5.74 10.79 41.69
CA ASN A 566 -4.39 10.51 42.19
C ASN A 566 -3.32 11.06 41.22
N PRO A 567 -2.01 11.02 41.55
CA PRO A 567 -0.97 11.56 40.67
C PRO A 567 -0.93 10.92 39.28
N PHE A 568 -1.42 9.69 39.14
CA PHE A 568 -1.44 8.92 37.89
C PHE A 568 -2.74 9.12 37.08
N SER A 569 -3.65 9.99 37.52
CA SER A 569 -4.90 10.29 36.80
C SER A 569 -4.66 11.03 35.48
N ALA A 570 -3.59 11.84 35.35
CA ALA A 570 -3.30 12.54 34.08
C ALA A 570 -3.02 11.58 32.90
N PRO A 571 -2.10 10.59 33.06
CA PRO A 571 -1.92 9.53 32.06
C PRO A 571 -3.24 8.81 31.71
N ALA A 572 -4.09 8.53 32.71
CA ALA A 572 -5.40 7.90 32.50
C ALA A 572 -6.34 8.77 31.67
N ALA A 573 -6.38 10.09 31.90
CA ALA A 573 -7.18 11.03 31.11
C ALA A 573 -6.72 11.09 29.65
N ILE A 574 -5.41 11.12 29.41
CA ILE A 574 -4.85 11.10 28.05
C ILE A 574 -5.26 9.81 27.34
N ALA A 575 -5.11 8.66 27.98
CA ALA A 575 -5.51 7.37 27.44
C ALA A 575 -7.03 7.31 27.16
N PHE A 576 -7.86 7.86 28.04
CA PHE A 576 -9.31 7.97 27.83
C PHE A 576 -9.65 8.81 26.61
N VAL A 577 -9.10 10.03 26.49
CA VAL A 577 -9.35 10.93 25.36
C VAL A 577 -8.90 10.29 24.04
N LEU A 578 -7.70 9.70 24.02
CA LEU A 578 -7.19 8.98 22.86
C LEU A 578 -8.10 7.80 22.46
N SER A 579 -8.56 7.01 23.43
CA SER A 579 -9.48 5.89 23.18
C SER A 579 -10.86 6.36 22.68
N MET A 580 -11.38 7.47 23.20
CA MET A 580 -12.64 8.05 22.71
C MET A 580 -12.50 8.61 21.29
N ILE A 581 -11.38 9.28 20.97
CA ILE A 581 -11.07 9.71 19.59
C ILE A 581 -11.03 8.49 18.67
N ASN A 582 -10.38 7.40 19.12
CA ASN A 582 -10.32 6.15 18.37
C ASN A 582 -11.71 5.54 18.15
N PHE A 583 -12.56 5.51 19.17
CA PHE A 583 -13.95 5.05 19.07
C PHE A 583 -14.73 5.81 18.01
N PHE A 584 -14.72 7.15 18.05
CA PHE A 584 -15.43 7.98 17.06
C PHE A 584 -14.83 7.84 15.65
N PHE A 585 -13.51 7.68 15.55
CA PHE A 585 -12.82 7.44 14.29
C PHE A 585 -13.25 6.12 13.65
N VAL A 586 -13.25 5.02 14.41
CA VAL A 586 -13.73 3.69 13.96
C VAL A 586 -15.21 3.76 13.62
N TYR A 587 -16.03 4.41 14.45
CA TYR A 587 -17.46 4.56 14.20
C TYR A 587 -17.75 5.21 12.84
N LYS A 588 -17.00 6.26 12.49
CA LYS A 588 -17.19 7.00 11.23
C LYS A 588 -16.51 6.35 10.01
N LYS A 589 -15.30 5.81 10.15
CA LYS A 589 -14.45 5.43 9.00
C LYS A 589 -14.29 3.94 8.79
N PHE A 590 -14.53 3.10 9.79
CA PHE A 590 -14.35 1.65 9.64
C PHE A 590 -15.61 1.01 9.06
N PRO A 591 -15.58 0.49 7.81
CA PRO A 591 -16.68 -0.28 7.26
C PRO A 591 -16.73 -1.67 7.90
N GLU A 592 -17.87 -2.34 7.79
CA GLU A 592 -17.93 -3.76 8.11
C GLU A 592 -17.13 -4.57 7.07
N THR A 593 -16.25 -5.44 7.54
CA THR A 593 -15.36 -6.26 6.68
C THR A 593 -15.89 -7.67 6.48
N LEU A 594 -16.80 -8.14 7.34
CA LEU A 594 -17.46 -9.44 7.22
C LEU A 594 -18.93 -9.30 6.73
N PRO A 595 -19.20 -9.60 5.44
CA PRO A 595 -20.55 -9.51 4.86
C PRO A 595 -21.53 -10.44 5.56
N GLU A 596 -22.82 -10.06 5.59
CA GLU A 596 -23.86 -10.82 6.31
C GLU A 596 -24.00 -12.25 5.78
N GLU A 597 -23.78 -12.45 4.48
CA GLU A 597 -23.90 -13.75 3.84
C GLU A 597 -22.80 -14.73 4.27
N LYS A 598 -21.71 -14.25 4.86
CA LYS A 598 -20.60 -15.10 5.34
C LYS A 598 -20.64 -15.35 6.85
N ARG A 599 -21.49 -14.62 7.59
CA ARG A 599 -21.55 -14.69 9.06
C ARG A 599 -22.07 -16.03 9.54
N GLY A 600 -21.38 -16.62 10.52
CA GLY A 600 -21.82 -17.84 11.21
C GLY A 600 -21.92 -19.12 10.36
N LYS A 601 -21.37 -19.12 9.14
CA LYS A 601 -21.39 -20.28 8.21
C LYS A 601 -20.25 -21.29 8.41
N GLY A 602 -19.42 -21.12 9.45
CA GLY A 602 -18.33 -22.04 9.78
C GLY A 602 -18.82 -23.44 10.16
N GLU A 603 -18.08 -24.47 9.74
CA GLU A 603 -18.43 -25.89 9.93
C GLU A 603 -18.43 -26.33 11.42
N ILE A 604 -17.76 -25.60 12.31
CA ILE A 604 -17.56 -26.03 13.70
C ILE A 604 -18.55 -25.32 14.65
N HIS A 605 -19.54 -26.09 15.12
CA HIS A 605 -20.53 -25.66 16.10
C HIS A 605 -20.08 -25.85 17.56
N ARG A 606 -20.30 -24.78 18.34
CA ARG A 606 -20.53 -24.72 19.80
C ARG A 606 -19.40 -25.24 20.70
N THR A 607 -18.65 -24.33 21.35
CA THR A 607 -18.46 -24.39 22.81
C THR A 607 -18.00 -23.04 23.39
N ILE A 608 -18.63 -22.63 24.50
CA ILE A 608 -18.17 -21.52 25.37
C ILE A 608 -17.06 -22.00 26.32
N ASN A 609 -16.76 -23.31 26.32
CA ASN A 609 -15.77 -23.92 27.18
C ASN A 609 -14.33 -23.60 26.70
N PRO A 610 -13.55 -22.79 27.44
CA PRO A 610 -12.20 -22.38 27.04
C PRO A 610 -11.23 -23.55 26.85
N ILE A 611 -11.46 -24.69 27.52
CA ILE A 611 -10.59 -25.86 27.46
C ILE A 611 -10.82 -26.67 26.16
N LYS A 612 -12.07 -26.70 25.66
CA LYS A 612 -12.38 -27.35 24.37
C LYS A 612 -11.93 -26.54 23.16
N LEU A 613 -11.67 -25.25 23.35
CA LEU A 613 -11.07 -24.32 22.38
C LEU A 613 -9.57 -24.61 22.10
N PHE A 614 -8.92 -25.44 22.93
CA PHE A 614 -7.55 -25.92 22.72
C PHE A 614 -7.47 -27.36 22.20
N LYS A 615 -8.59 -27.96 21.78
CA LYS A 615 -8.51 -29.21 21.00
C LYS A 615 -7.76 -28.92 19.70
N VAL A 616 -7.02 -29.93 19.23
CA VAL A 616 -6.30 -29.88 17.95
C VAL A 616 -7.24 -29.32 16.88
N GLU A 617 -6.86 -28.17 16.31
CA GLU A 617 -7.64 -27.52 15.26
C GLU A 617 -7.71 -28.45 14.06
N SER A 618 -8.92 -28.60 13.53
CA SER A 618 -9.21 -29.54 12.43
C SER A 618 -8.57 -29.11 11.11
N TYR A 619 -8.07 -27.87 11.01
CA TYR A 619 -7.44 -27.34 9.81
C TYR A 619 -5.95 -27.74 9.72
N PRO A 620 -5.52 -28.37 8.62
CA PRO A 620 -4.13 -28.71 8.38
C PRO A 620 -3.20 -27.49 8.55
N GLY A 621 -2.10 -27.65 9.28
CA GLY A 621 -1.11 -26.58 9.50
C GLY A 621 -1.44 -25.57 10.62
N VAL A 622 -2.72 -25.30 10.93
CA VAL A 622 -3.12 -24.32 11.97
C VAL A 622 -2.56 -24.69 13.33
N SER A 623 -2.76 -25.94 13.77
CA SER A 623 -2.25 -26.41 15.07
C SER A 623 -0.72 -26.29 15.16
N ALA A 624 0.00 -26.67 14.09
CA ALA A 624 1.46 -26.58 14.06
C ALA A 624 1.95 -25.13 14.19
N VAL A 625 1.29 -24.18 13.52
CA VAL A 625 1.59 -22.74 13.64
C VAL A 625 1.31 -22.22 15.05
N ILE A 626 0.18 -22.61 15.66
CA ILE A 626 -0.19 -22.21 17.03
C ILE A 626 0.85 -22.71 18.04
N PHE A 627 1.23 -23.99 17.99
CA PHE A 627 2.24 -24.54 18.89
C PHE A 627 3.63 -23.92 18.66
N THR A 628 4.01 -23.70 17.39
CA THR A 628 5.25 -22.99 17.04
C THR A 628 5.28 -21.60 17.68
N ASN A 629 4.19 -20.85 17.56
CA ASN A 629 4.05 -19.53 18.17
C ASN A 629 4.07 -19.59 19.70
N PHE A 630 3.39 -20.57 20.30
CA PHE A 630 3.35 -20.75 21.75
C PHE A 630 4.76 -20.97 22.33
N ILE A 631 5.50 -21.95 21.81
CA ILE A 631 6.86 -22.27 22.29
C ILE A 631 7.81 -21.08 22.05
N PHE A 632 7.72 -20.45 20.88
CA PHE A 632 8.47 -19.23 20.58
C PHE A 632 8.18 -18.12 21.61
N LEU A 633 6.91 -17.81 21.89
CA LEU A 633 6.54 -16.74 22.81
C LEU A 633 6.87 -17.05 24.27
N VAL A 634 6.83 -18.31 24.70
CA VAL A 634 7.28 -18.70 26.04
C VAL A 634 8.78 -18.42 26.19
N ALA A 635 9.59 -18.89 25.24
CA ALA A 635 11.04 -18.69 25.24
C ALA A 635 11.41 -17.20 25.12
N PHE A 636 10.83 -16.51 24.14
CA PHE A 636 11.08 -15.09 23.91
C PHE A 636 10.61 -14.24 25.08
N GLY A 637 9.40 -14.47 25.60
CA GLY A 637 8.85 -13.73 26.74
C GLY A 637 9.65 -13.95 28.03
N ALA A 638 10.19 -15.15 28.25
CA ALA A 638 11.09 -15.43 29.37
C ALA A 638 12.36 -14.58 29.33
N ALA A 639 13.00 -14.47 28.16
CA ALA A 639 14.20 -13.64 27.99
C ALA A 639 13.88 -12.13 27.99
N GLU A 640 12.84 -11.72 27.27
CA GLU A 640 12.42 -10.32 27.12
C GLU A 640 12.12 -9.67 28.48
N ASN A 641 11.39 -10.36 29.36
CA ASN A 641 11.05 -9.82 30.68
C ASN A 641 12.26 -9.74 31.63
N MET A 642 13.29 -10.57 31.42
CA MET A 642 14.50 -10.56 32.22
C MET A 642 15.52 -9.52 31.74
N LEU A 643 15.30 -8.90 30.57
CA LEU A 643 16.22 -7.94 29.97
C LEU A 643 16.48 -6.74 30.90
N THR A 644 15.42 -6.15 31.47
CA THR A 644 15.56 -4.96 32.32
C THR A 644 16.33 -5.23 33.61
N PHE A 645 16.21 -6.44 34.16
CA PHE A 645 16.98 -6.86 35.32
C PHE A 645 18.45 -7.09 34.97
N LEU A 646 18.71 -7.75 33.83
CA LEU A 646 20.08 -7.94 33.36
C LEU A 646 20.78 -6.59 33.15
N THR A 647 20.13 -5.63 32.52
CA THR A 647 20.73 -4.32 32.22
C THR A 647 20.89 -3.46 33.46
N ASP A 648 19.96 -3.53 34.41
CA ASP A 648 20.08 -2.85 35.71
C ASP A 648 21.23 -3.46 36.52
N GLU A 649 21.21 -4.77 36.78
CA GLU A 649 22.18 -5.46 37.64
C GLU A 649 23.59 -5.57 37.05
N ARG A 650 23.72 -5.70 35.73
CA ARG A 650 25.05 -5.92 35.08
C ARG A 650 25.63 -4.70 34.42
N LEU A 651 24.81 -3.73 34.01
CA LEU A 651 25.25 -2.55 33.27
C LEU A 651 24.93 -1.23 33.99
N GLY A 652 24.22 -1.28 35.13
CA GLY A 652 23.81 -0.09 35.88
C GLY A 652 22.81 0.77 35.11
N TYR A 653 21.98 0.15 34.27
CA TYR A 653 20.97 0.88 33.50
C TYR A 653 19.76 1.18 34.39
N GLY A 654 19.68 2.41 34.89
CA GLY A 654 18.46 2.91 35.52
C GLY A 654 17.28 3.05 34.54
N PRO A 655 16.08 3.42 35.04
CA PRO A 655 14.83 3.42 34.28
C PRO A 655 14.89 4.19 32.94
N GLY A 656 15.55 5.35 32.91
CA GLY A 656 15.68 6.15 31.68
C GLY A 656 16.48 5.48 30.56
N LYS A 657 17.60 4.81 30.89
CA LYS A 657 18.40 4.07 29.92
C LYS A 657 17.67 2.81 29.44
N ASN A 658 16.94 2.13 30.33
CA ASN A 658 16.08 1.02 29.94
C ASN A 658 14.94 1.48 29.01
N GLY A 659 14.39 2.67 29.22
CA GLY A 659 13.45 3.29 28.28
C GLY A 659 14.05 3.43 26.87
N LEU A 660 15.27 3.95 26.76
CA LEU A 660 15.97 4.10 25.47
C LEU A 660 16.24 2.75 24.76
N LEU A 661 16.46 1.67 25.52
CA LEU A 661 16.60 0.33 24.94
C LEU A 661 15.31 -0.13 24.26
N PHE A 662 14.14 0.08 24.88
CA PHE A 662 12.85 -0.25 24.27
C PHE A 662 12.55 0.64 23.06
N VAL A 663 12.96 1.91 23.08
CA VAL A 663 12.89 2.78 21.89
C VAL A 663 13.70 2.20 20.74
N PHE A 664 14.93 1.76 21.00
CA PHE A 664 15.79 1.11 20.00
C PHE A 664 15.15 -0.16 19.44
N ILE A 665 14.66 -1.06 20.31
CA ILE A 665 13.99 -2.30 19.89
C ILE A 665 12.75 -1.99 19.03
N GLY A 666 11.89 -1.08 19.49
CA GLY A 666 10.69 -0.67 18.76
C GLY A 666 10.99 -0.05 17.40
N PHE A 667 12.06 0.75 17.30
CA PHE A 667 12.52 1.33 16.05
C PHE A 667 12.97 0.25 15.06
N VAL A 668 13.82 -0.69 15.48
CA VAL A 668 14.29 -1.81 14.65
C VAL A 668 13.11 -2.68 14.21
N LEU A 669 12.19 -3.02 15.13
CA LEU A 669 10.96 -3.75 14.82
C LEU A 669 10.16 -3.07 13.71
N SER A 670 9.90 -1.76 13.86
CA SER A 670 9.12 -0.97 12.91
C SER A 670 9.80 -0.89 11.53
N MET A 671 11.13 -0.75 11.50
CA MET A 671 11.90 -0.72 10.26
C MET A 671 11.89 -2.05 9.52
N VAL A 672 12.11 -3.16 10.23
CA VAL A 672 12.12 -4.50 9.61
C VAL A 672 10.72 -4.90 9.15
N GLN A 673 9.68 -4.63 9.94
CA GLN A 673 8.31 -4.94 9.57
C GLN A 673 7.82 -4.06 8.42
N GLY A 674 8.06 -2.75 8.46
CA GLY A 674 7.65 -1.81 7.40
C GLY A 674 8.48 -1.90 6.12
N GLY A 675 9.75 -2.25 6.24
CA GLY A 675 10.71 -2.36 5.14
C GLY A 675 10.73 -3.74 4.51
N TYR A 676 11.16 -4.76 5.27
CA TYR A 676 11.41 -6.10 4.75
C TYR A 676 10.15 -6.96 4.72
N VAL A 677 9.52 -7.20 5.87
CA VAL A 677 8.38 -8.16 5.97
C VAL A 677 7.23 -7.70 5.09
N ARG A 678 6.80 -6.45 5.21
CA ARG A 678 5.70 -5.87 4.45
C ARG A 678 5.90 -5.97 2.93
N ARG A 679 7.14 -5.96 2.43
CA ARG A 679 7.45 -5.91 1.00
C ARG A 679 7.83 -7.26 0.39
N LYS A 680 8.42 -8.17 1.19
CA LYS A 680 9.05 -9.40 0.67
C LYS A 680 8.51 -10.69 1.27
N ALA A 681 7.76 -10.65 2.37
CA ALA A 681 7.30 -11.88 3.03
C ALA A 681 6.45 -12.78 2.12
N ALA A 682 5.47 -12.21 1.42
CA ALA A 682 4.61 -12.97 0.51
C ALA A 682 5.38 -13.55 -0.69
N SER A 683 6.36 -12.84 -1.24
CA SER A 683 7.16 -13.34 -2.38
C SER A 683 8.18 -14.40 -1.99
N VAL A 684 8.72 -14.34 -0.76
CA VAL A 684 9.72 -15.28 -0.24
C VAL A 684 9.04 -16.50 0.42
N GLY A 685 7.81 -16.34 0.88
CA GLY A 685 7.06 -17.30 1.68
C GLY A 685 7.17 -17.01 3.18
N GLU A 686 6.04 -16.90 3.86
CA GLU A 686 5.94 -16.58 5.29
C GLU A 686 6.65 -17.62 6.16
N GLY A 687 6.58 -18.90 5.79
CA GLY A 687 7.29 -19.97 6.49
C GLY A 687 8.81 -19.84 6.40
N VAL A 688 9.33 -19.43 5.24
CA VAL A 688 10.78 -19.22 5.03
C VAL A 688 11.26 -18.01 5.82
N VAL A 689 10.51 -16.90 5.79
CA VAL A 689 10.83 -15.70 6.58
C VAL A 689 10.79 -16.01 8.08
N THR A 690 9.82 -16.80 8.54
CA THR A 690 9.76 -17.26 9.94
C THR A 690 10.98 -18.08 10.33
N LYS A 691 11.41 -19.05 9.49
CA LYS A 691 12.62 -19.85 9.72
C LYS A 691 13.87 -18.96 9.85
N LYS A 692 14.04 -17.99 8.94
CA LYS A 692 15.15 -17.02 9.01
C LYS A 692 15.11 -16.21 10.31
N GLY A 693 13.94 -15.73 10.72
CA GLY A 693 13.77 -14.98 11.97
C GLY A 693 14.13 -15.80 13.21
N LEU A 694 13.70 -17.08 13.28
CA LEU A 694 14.06 -17.99 14.36
C LEU A 694 15.57 -18.25 14.42
N ILE A 695 16.24 -18.41 13.27
CA ILE A 695 17.71 -18.56 13.22
C ILE A 695 18.42 -17.31 13.73
N ILE A 696 17.94 -16.11 13.37
CA ILE A 696 18.52 -14.83 13.79
C ILE A 696 18.34 -14.58 15.30
N LEU A 697 17.27 -15.09 15.91
CA LEU A 697 17.01 -14.93 17.34
C LEU A 697 18.05 -15.63 18.23
N ILE A 698 18.59 -16.77 17.80
CA ILE A 698 19.56 -17.57 18.57
C ILE A 698 20.84 -16.78 18.91
N PRO A 699 21.57 -16.20 17.94
CA PRO A 699 22.72 -15.36 18.25
C PRO A 699 22.31 -14.06 18.96
N GLY A 700 21.13 -13.49 18.68
CA GLY A 700 20.64 -12.30 19.39
C GLY A 700 20.50 -12.52 20.90
N LEU A 701 19.78 -13.57 21.30
CA LEU A 701 19.61 -13.94 22.71
C LEU A 701 20.94 -14.32 23.37
N THR A 702 21.80 -15.01 22.65
CA THR A 702 23.15 -15.38 23.14
C THR A 702 24.00 -14.14 23.40
N LEU A 703 24.00 -13.16 22.49
CA LEU A 703 24.73 -11.91 22.66
C LEU A 703 24.19 -11.05 23.81
N VAL A 704 22.86 -11.04 24.03
CA VAL A 704 22.28 -10.36 25.21
C VAL A 704 22.80 -10.99 26.51
N ALA A 705 22.88 -12.32 26.60
CA ALA A 705 23.46 -13.00 27.76
C ALA A 705 24.93 -12.60 27.95
N LEU A 706 25.73 -12.68 26.88
CA LEU A 706 27.15 -12.33 26.89
C LEU A 706 27.40 -10.84 27.18
N ALA A 707 26.48 -9.95 26.84
CA ALA A 707 26.59 -8.53 27.16
C ALA A 707 26.62 -8.27 28.66
N GLY A 708 25.85 -9.04 29.45
CA GLY A 708 25.91 -8.97 30.91
C GLY A 708 27.23 -9.52 31.48
N LEU A 709 27.81 -10.54 30.83
CA LEU A 709 29.11 -11.10 31.22
C LEU A 709 30.28 -10.14 30.92
N TRP A 710 30.26 -9.53 29.74
CA TRP A 710 31.31 -8.62 29.28
C TRP A 710 31.06 -7.16 29.68
N GLN A 711 29.96 -6.90 30.39
CA GLN A 711 29.51 -5.57 30.80
C GLN A 711 29.59 -4.53 29.67
N SER A 712 29.22 -4.95 28.46
CA SER A 712 29.41 -4.17 27.24
C SER A 712 28.08 -3.73 26.64
N ALA A 713 27.84 -2.43 26.64
CA ALA A 713 26.68 -1.80 26.01
C ALA A 713 26.63 -2.11 24.49
N PHE A 714 27.78 -2.11 23.81
CA PHE A 714 27.82 -2.41 22.37
C PHE A 714 27.30 -3.82 22.07
N VAL A 715 27.75 -4.80 22.85
CA VAL A 715 27.34 -6.21 22.68
C VAL A 715 25.86 -6.38 23.01
N LEU A 716 25.35 -5.64 24.00
CA LEU A 716 23.92 -5.58 24.30
C LEU A 716 23.14 -5.08 23.08
N TYR A 717 23.46 -3.90 22.56
CA TYR A 717 22.73 -3.32 21.41
C TYR A 717 22.83 -4.18 20.16
N LEU A 718 23.96 -4.85 19.93
CA LEU A 718 24.10 -5.83 18.84
C LEU A 718 23.19 -7.04 19.04
N GLY A 719 23.14 -7.60 20.25
CA GLY A 719 22.22 -8.68 20.60
C GLY A 719 20.75 -8.27 20.45
N LEU A 720 20.39 -7.09 20.94
CA LEU A 720 19.06 -6.51 20.81
C LEU A 720 18.67 -6.24 19.35
N PHE A 721 19.62 -5.83 18.51
CA PHE A 721 19.37 -5.67 17.08
C PHE A 721 18.94 -6.98 16.44
N PHE A 722 19.70 -8.07 16.64
CA PHE A 722 19.33 -9.38 16.10
C PHE A 722 18.03 -9.91 16.72
N MET A 723 17.84 -9.72 18.02
CA MET A 723 16.61 -10.12 18.71
C MET A 723 15.37 -9.39 18.15
N ALA A 724 15.48 -8.08 17.89
CA ALA A 724 14.43 -7.28 17.27
C ALA A 724 14.19 -7.67 15.81
N VAL A 725 15.26 -7.87 15.00
CA VAL A 725 15.12 -8.31 13.60
C VAL A 725 14.43 -9.67 13.51
N GLY A 726 14.83 -10.63 14.34
CA GLY A 726 14.28 -11.97 14.31
C GLY A 726 12.81 -12.01 14.75
N SER A 727 12.46 -11.34 15.85
CA SER A 727 11.06 -11.23 16.30
C SER A 727 10.16 -10.44 15.33
N ALA A 728 10.70 -9.39 14.70
CA ALA A 728 10.02 -8.63 13.65
C ALA A 728 9.59 -9.49 12.47
N MET A 729 10.37 -10.52 12.14
CA MET A 729 10.08 -11.47 11.06
C MET A 729 9.10 -12.55 11.50
N VAL A 730 9.29 -13.12 12.70
CA VAL A 730 8.51 -14.27 13.19
C VAL A 730 7.05 -13.91 13.48
N ILE A 731 6.79 -12.85 14.24
CA ILE A 731 5.43 -12.52 14.75
C ILE A 731 4.41 -12.28 13.61
N PRO A 732 4.65 -11.36 12.65
CA PRO A 732 3.68 -11.09 11.58
C PRO A 732 3.54 -12.27 10.61
N CYS A 733 4.61 -13.04 10.35
CA CYS A 733 4.55 -14.19 9.45
C CYS A 733 3.79 -15.37 10.07
N LEU A 734 3.98 -15.68 11.35
CA LEU A 734 3.16 -16.69 12.04
C LEU A 734 1.68 -16.30 12.10
N THR A 735 1.39 -15.01 12.34
CA THR A 735 0.02 -14.47 12.31
C THR A 735 -0.59 -14.58 10.90
N ALA A 736 0.20 -14.33 9.85
CA ALA A 736 -0.24 -14.51 8.48
C ALA A 736 -0.49 -15.99 8.15
N LEU A 737 0.42 -16.90 8.52
CA LEU A 737 0.28 -18.35 8.26
C LEU A 737 -0.99 -18.93 8.89
N VAL A 738 -1.26 -18.65 10.17
CA VAL A 738 -2.49 -19.15 10.82
C VAL A 738 -3.74 -18.62 10.12
N SER A 739 -3.70 -17.38 9.64
CA SER A 739 -4.81 -16.76 8.91
C SER A 739 -4.99 -17.32 7.51
N LEU A 740 -3.90 -17.69 6.82
CA LEU A 740 -3.92 -18.31 5.50
C LEU A 740 -4.43 -19.75 5.52
N TYR A 741 -4.17 -20.50 6.59
CA TYR A 741 -4.69 -21.86 6.76
C TYR A 741 -6.12 -21.89 7.33
N ALA A 742 -6.61 -20.77 7.87
CA ALA A 742 -7.97 -20.65 8.34
C ALA A 742 -8.94 -20.36 7.18
N PRO A 743 -10.12 -21.00 7.12
CA PRO A 743 -11.14 -20.64 6.14
C PRO A 743 -11.68 -19.23 6.41
N ALA A 744 -12.22 -18.60 5.38
CA ALA A 744 -12.72 -17.22 5.46
C ALA A 744 -13.87 -17.05 6.48
N SER A 745 -14.64 -18.10 6.78
CA SER A 745 -15.74 -18.09 7.74
C SER A 745 -15.31 -18.09 9.22
N ASP A 746 -14.07 -18.54 9.50
CA ASP A 746 -13.58 -18.84 10.86
C ASP A 746 -12.34 -18.00 11.23
N GLN A 747 -12.06 -16.93 10.46
CA GLN A 747 -10.90 -16.08 10.69
C GLN A 747 -10.85 -15.56 12.14
N GLY A 748 -11.97 -15.08 12.68
CA GLY A 748 -12.06 -14.55 14.03
C GLY A 748 -11.75 -15.60 15.09
N ARG A 749 -12.39 -16.76 15.02
CA ARG A 749 -12.20 -17.89 15.94
C ARG A 749 -10.77 -18.40 15.93
N VAL A 750 -10.22 -18.73 14.75
CA VAL A 750 -8.87 -19.31 14.63
C VAL A 750 -7.80 -18.32 15.06
N LEU A 751 -7.92 -17.05 14.65
CA LEU A 751 -7.03 -15.99 15.14
C LEU A 751 -7.21 -15.76 16.64
N GLY A 752 -8.41 -15.93 17.18
CA GLY A 752 -8.68 -15.85 18.61
C GLY A 752 -7.98 -16.95 19.41
N VAL A 753 -8.01 -18.20 18.95
CA VAL A 753 -7.25 -19.31 19.55
C VAL A 753 -5.75 -19.06 19.46
N TYR A 754 -5.25 -18.62 18.29
CA TYR A 754 -3.84 -18.26 18.11
C TYR A 754 -3.39 -17.14 19.08
N ARG A 755 -4.21 -16.09 19.23
CA ARG A 755 -3.94 -14.99 20.17
C ARG A 755 -4.01 -15.44 21.62
N SER A 756 -4.98 -16.28 21.96
CA SER A 756 -5.14 -16.86 23.29
C SER A 756 -3.92 -17.68 23.72
N ALA A 757 -3.45 -18.58 22.85
CA ALA A 757 -2.22 -19.34 23.08
C ALA A 757 -1.02 -18.39 23.27
N GLY A 758 -0.90 -17.34 22.47
CA GLY A 758 0.16 -16.34 22.63
C GLY A 758 0.07 -15.53 23.93
N ALA A 759 -1.13 -15.22 24.41
CA ALA A 759 -1.35 -14.52 25.67
C ALA A 759 -1.03 -15.42 26.88
N PHE A 760 -1.35 -16.72 26.79
CA PHE A 760 -0.92 -17.71 27.77
C PHE A 760 0.60 -17.92 27.76
N ALA A 761 1.23 -17.94 26.60
CA ALA A 761 2.69 -17.99 26.49
C ALA A 761 3.36 -16.79 27.17
N ARG A 762 2.83 -15.57 26.97
CA ARG A 762 3.27 -14.35 27.66
C ARG A 762 3.00 -14.34 29.17
N THR A 763 2.10 -15.21 29.63
CA THR A 763 1.84 -15.43 31.05
C THR A 763 2.87 -16.37 31.67
N VAL A 764 3.17 -17.48 30.99
CA VAL A 764 4.09 -18.53 31.47
C VAL A 764 5.56 -18.12 31.32
N GLY A 765 5.92 -17.45 30.22
CA GLY A 765 7.29 -17.06 29.89
C GLY A 765 7.99 -16.26 31.01
N PRO A 766 7.44 -15.14 31.48
CA PRO A 766 8.06 -14.33 32.54
C PRO A 766 8.29 -15.10 33.85
N ILE A 767 7.36 -15.99 34.22
CA ILE A 767 7.47 -16.84 35.42
C ILE A 767 8.67 -17.78 35.28
N LEU A 768 8.78 -18.48 34.13
CA LEU A 768 9.93 -19.35 33.85
C LEU A 768 11.23 -18.54 33.76
N GLY A 769 11.19 -17.35 33.16
CA GLY A 769 12.31 -16.42 33.07
C GLY A 769 12.82 -16.02 34.46
N GLY A 770 11.93 -15.62 35.36
CA GLY A 770 12.28 -15.25 36.74
C GLY A 770 12.87 -16.43 37.52
N ILE A 771 12.25 -17.61 37.43
CA ILE A 771 12.79 -18.82 38.06
C ILE A 771 14.20 -19.13 37.54
N LEU A 772 14.41 -19.05 36.22
CA LEU A 772 15.73 -19.28 35.61
C LEU A 772 16.75 -18.23 36.05
N TYR A 773 16.35 -16.96 36.10
CA TYR A 773 17.21 -15.83 36.44
C TYR A 773 17.69 -15.90 37.89
N TRP A 774 16.76 -16.02 38.85
CA TRP A 774 17.07 -15.94 40.27
C TRP A 774 17.54 -17.26 40.89
N LYS A 775 17.00 -18.41 40.44
CA LYS A 775 17.38 -19.72 41.01
C LYS A 775 18.71 -20.25 40.47
N PHE A 776 19.04 -19.94 39.22
CA PHE A 776 20.22 -20.48 38.57
C PHE A 776 21.27 -19.41 38.29
N THR A 777 21.01 -18.53 37.32
CA THR A 777 21.92 -17.43 36.96
C THR A 777 21.24 -16.46 36.01
N TYR A 778 21.63 -15.19 36.03
CA TYR A 778 21.16 -14.15 35.11
C TYR A 778 21.30 -14.52 33.62
N LEU A 779 22.22 -15.43 33.27
CA LEU A 779 22.43 -15.93 31.90
C LEU A 779 21.38 -16.97 31.47
N ALA A 780 20.80 -17.70 32.42
CA ALA A 780 20.00 -18.89 32.15
C ALA A 780 18.74 -18.61 31.31
N PRO A 781 17.97 -17.52 31.53
CA PRO A 781 16.78 -17.24 30.72
C PRO A 781 17.10 -17.08 29.23
N PHE A 782 18.22 -16.43 28.92
CA PHE A 782 18.61 -16.11 27.54
C PHE A 782 19.16 -17.33 26.80
N PHE A 783 20.03 -18.13 27.44
CA PHE A 783 20.53 -19.38 26.84
C PHE A 783 19.43 -20.44 26.73
N ALA A 784 18.57 -20.57 27.74
CA ALA A 784 17.43 -21.46 27.67
C ALA A 784 16.48 -21.06 26.55
N ALA A 785 16.19 -19.76 26.39
CA ALA A 785 15.37 -19.27 25.29
C ALA A 785 16.00 -19.58 23.92
N ALA A 786 17.30 -19.35 23.76
CA ALA A 786 18.03 -19.65 22.53
C ALA A 786 17.98 -21.16 22.19
N ALA A 787 18.11 -22.04 23.19
CA ALA A 787 17.99 -23.48 23.01
C ALA A 787 16.55 -23.91 22.69
N ILE A 788 15.56 -23.37 23.38
CA ILE A 788 14.13 -23.72 23.18
C ILE A 788 13.66 -23.28 21.79
N ILE A 789 14.17 -22.17 21.23
CA ILE A 789 13.84 -21.69 19.87
C ILE A 789 14.24 -22.67 18.75
N ILE A 790 15.13 -23.61 19.03
CA ILE A 790 15.47 -24.69 18.09
C ILE A 790 14.24 -25.61 17.85
N ILE A 791 13.38 -25.79 18.85
CA ILE A 791 12.15 -26.60 18.73
C ILE A 791 11.20 -26.03 17.67
N PRO A 792 10.72 -24.76 17.75
CA PRO A 792 9.87 -24.19 16.71
C PRO A 792 10.57 -24.15 15.36
N LEU A 793 11.91 -24.00 15.29
CA LEU A 793 12.65 -24.06 14.03
C LEU A 793 12.50 -25.43 13.34
N PHE A 794 12.54 -26.53 14.08
CA PHE A 794 12.26 -27.86 13.54
C PHE A 794 10.77 -28.06 13.21
N MET A 795 9.87 -27.55 14.03
CA MET A 795 8.42 -27.61 13.77
C MET A 795 8.02 -26.88 12.48
N MET A 796 8.77 -25.85 12.05
CA MET A 796 8.55 -25.22 10.75
C MET A 796 8.75 -26.16 9.55
N LYS A 797 9.28 -27.38 9.73
CA LYS A 797 9.34 -28.41 8.68
C LYS A 797 8.02 -29.19 8.51
N SER A 798 7.20 -29.28 9.56
CA SER A 798 5.91 -29.99 9.52
C SER A 798 4.75 -29.10 9.09
N ILE A 799 4.98 -27.79 8.95
CA ILE A 799 4.00 -26.85 8.41
C ILE A 799 3.92 -27.05 6.88
N PRO A 800 2.73 -27.34 6.32
CA PRO A 800 2.59 -27.65 4.89
C PRO A 800 3.08 -26.51 3.99
N ASP A 801 3.93 -26.81 3.01
CA ASP A 801 4.24 -25.85 1.95
C ASP A 801 2.99 -25.64 1.11
N LYS A 802 2.51 -24.40 1.07
CA LYS A 802 1.21 -24.05 0.48
C LYS A 802 1.10 -24.43 -1.01
N LYS A 803 2.21 -24.42 -1.75
CA LYS A 803 2.29 -24.88 -3.16
C LYS A 803 2.07 -26.38 -3.38
N LYS A 804 2.10 -27.21 -2.33
CA LYS A 804 1.94 -28.68 -2.41
C LYS A 804 0.59 -29.18 -1.88
N ALA A 805 -0.25 -28.29 -1.33
CA ALA A 805 -1.55 -28.67 -0.76
C ALA A 805 -2.71 -28.49 -1.76
N GLU A 806 -2.44 -27.89 -2.93
CA GLU A 806 -3.40 -27.72 -4.04
C GLU A 806 -3.16 -28.73 -5.19
N SER A 807 -2.18 -29.63 -5.04
CA SER A 807 -1.97 -30.83 -5.86
C SER A 807 -2.42 -32.06 -5.09
#